data_AF-A0A8J9ZKS3-F1
#
_entry.id   AF-A0A8J9ZKS3-F1
#
_cell.length_a   1.000
_cell.length_b   1.000
_cell.length_c   1.000
_cell.angle_alpha   90.00
_cell.angle_beta   90.00
_cell.angle_gamma   90.00
#
_symmetry.space_group_name_H-M   'P 1'
#
loop_
_entity.id
_entity.type
_entity.pdbx_description
1 polymer ?
#
loop_
_entity_poly.entity_id
_entity_poly.type
_entity_poly.pdbx_seq_one_letter_code
_entity_poly.pdbx_strand_id
1 'polypeptide(L)'
;MDDDFDDFDDNGPMGTRNKWVFEISTEVANKVGGIYTVIRSKAGVTVDELGDHYCLIGPYNENSARLEVDPMEPTNEIMRRTLANMREKGVKVLFGRWLIDGYPRVEYGRWLINAYPRVVLFDVGSVAWKLEGWRKEFWEVAGIGIPWPDRECNDAVLLGFLVAWFLGEFRAQCEQCEGKQYLVAHFHEWMAGVGLVLCRCRNIDVSTIFTTHATLLGRFLCAGNVDFYNNLNKFDVDKEAGNRGIYHRYCMERSAAHCAHVFATVSDITALEAEHLLKRKPDIVTPNGLNVQKFQAIHEFQNLHAIAKEKIAEFVRGHFYGHYDFDIDKTIFMFTAGRYEFSNKGVDMFLEALARLNYYLKSSGSEMTVVAFLIFPAKTNNFNVDSLKGQAVVKQLRETVMEVQSDIGKRIFESCLGGSIPKSEELLQSEDLIKLKRCIFAAQLPTLQVWEVYQRLRAVKVNKAPGPDNIPLKLLKEFACELSTPFCHILNASFATGTVPNQWKEAIVVPVPKSQPASIEQLRPISLTCQFAKIAEFFACEWISKDIHFDTRQFGSLKGRSTVHALVSLVDRLCRGADNPGTISTIVATDFSKAFDRVHHNTVIAKLLDKGLRPELVPWVCDFITARKQRVRDQLERIQRRACRIILGRDYPGYAEALTQLGLTILSERRERLCLKFGRSLLGSEFEHCQNVIKLKRCIFAAQRPNLPPVCTHNMTEDAKDPILNHVRRIQLFNNRADRVKIVFHPEFLSSTSALLAMDYEQFVRGCHLGVFVSYYEPWGYTPAECTVMGIPSITSNLSGFGCFMAEHIADPTSYGIYIVDRRFRNPEESVQQLAGHLFDFTRQSRRQRIIQRNRTERLSELLDWKSLGLYYRKARQLALFKKYPEAIRPDSPKTPQFRYPRPASAPPSPGSSRASTPLPSEHGDDDDEDESYDDSDPNFQPIRMVSRGSEVFEGSYPVIKPIIKKSSNSNGN
;
A
#
# COMPACT_ATOMS: atom_id res chain seq x y z
N MET A 1 33.48 3.37 24.03
CA MET A 1 34.49 3.17 22.96
C MET A 1 34.27 4.33 22.01
N ASP A 2 34.59 5.54 22.48
CA ASP A 2 34.00 6.78 21.97
C ASP A 2 35.03 7.80 21.48
N ASP A 3 36.27 7.40 21.18
CA ASP A 3 37.36 8.36 20.89
C ASP A 3 37.98 8.27 19.48
N ASP A 4 37.43 7.51 18.53
CA ASP A 4 38.08 7.32 17.20
C ASP A 4 37.28 7.82 15.98
N PHE A 5 36.26 8.67 16.14
CA PHE A 5 35.40 9.12 15.02
C PHE A 5 35.59 10.57 14.53
N ASP A 6 36.48 11.36 15.13
CA ASP A 6 36.62 12.80 14.80
C ASP A 6 37.82 13.16 13.88
N ASP A 7 38.71 12.22 13.52
CA ASP A 7 39.97 12.56 12.82
C ASP A 7 39.96 12.37 11.27
N PHE A 8 38.81 12.52 10.62
CA PHE A 8 38.74 12.58 9.13
C PHE A 8 38.44 13.97 8.56
N ASP A 9 38.57 15.01 9.39
CA ASP A 9 38.37 16.42 9.01
C ASP A 9 39.66 17.17 8.63
N ASP A 10 40.79 16.46 8.47
CA ASP A 10 42.11 17.10 8.23
C ASP A 10 42.37 17.51 6.76
N ASN A 11 41.30 17.84 6.04
CA ASN A 11 41.36 18.72 4.88
C ASN A 11 40.21 19.70 5.01
N GLY A 12 40.45 20.80 5.73
CA GLY A 12 39.46 21.85 5.98
C GLY A 12 38.74 22.39 4.72
N PRO A 13 37.83 23.37 4.88
CA PRO A 13 36.93 23.89 3.84
C PRO A 13 37.58 24.47 2.57
N MET A 14 38.90 24.39 2.41
CA MET A 14 39.64 24.67 1.18
C MET A 14 39.71 23.49 0.20
N GLY A 15 39.63 22.22 0.64
CA GLY A 15 39.76 21.03 -0.23
C GLY A 15 38.53 20.68 -1.08
N THR A 16 37.37 21.23 -0.73
CA THR A 16 36.05 21.04 -1.40
C THR A 16 35.70 22.14 -2.41
N ARG A 17 36.38 23.29 -2.39
CA ARG A 17 35.98 24.48 -3.17
C ARG A 17 36.10 24.36 -4.69
N ASN A 18 36.85 23.39 -5.21
CA ASN A 18 37.11 23.24 -6.65
C ASN A 18 36.52 21.94 -7.26
N LYS A 19 35.56 21.29 -6.61
CA LYS A 19 34.98 20.01 -7.08
C LYS A 19 33.48 20.16 -7.30
N TRP A 20 33.03 19.93 -8.53
CA TRP A 20 31.60 19.89 -8.87
C TRP A 20 31.14 18.46 -9.10
N VAL A 21 29.97 18.13 -8.55
CA VAL A 21 29.36 16.81 -8.72
C VAL A 21 27.98 16.99 -9.36
N PHE A 22 27.86 16.42 -10.55
CA PHE A 22 26.60 16.28 -11.26
C PHE A 22 26.13 14.84 -11.17
N GLU A 23 24.95 14.62 -10.61
CA GLU A 23 24.36 13.28 -10.48
C GLU A 23 23.12 13.18 -11.37
N ILE A 24 23.14 12.24 -12.30
CA ILE A 24 22.23 12.19 -13.45
C ILE A 24 21.38 10.92 -13.38
N SER A 25 20.07 11.09 -13.43
CA SER A 25 19.11 9.98 -13.46
C SER A 25 17.79 10.40 -14.11
N THR A 26 17.08 9.45 -14.70
CA THR A 26 15.71 9.67 -15.20
C THR A 26 14.68 9.86 -14.09
N GLU A 27 15.03 9.48 -12.85
CA GLU A 27 14.15 9.52 -11.68
C GLU A 27 14.37 10.76 -10.78
N VAL A 28 15.20 11.74 -11.19
CA VAL A 28 15.32 13.01 -10.46
C VAL A 28 14.00 13.78 -10.55
N ALA A 29 13.40 14.12 -9.40
CA ALA A 29 12.11 14.80 -9.30
C ALA A 29 10.97 14.13 -10.10
N ASN A 30 11.06 12.82 -10.33
CA ASN A 30 10.08 12.04 -11.08
C ASN A 30 10.10 10.57 -10.61
N LYS A 31 9.15 10.20 -9.73
CA LYS A 31 9.11 8.85 -9.16
C LYS A 31 8.61 7.81 -10.18
N VAL A 32 9.54 7.01 -10.70
CA VAL A 32 9.24 5.88 -11.61
C VAL A 32 9.49 4.54 -10.93
N GLY A 33 10.53 4.43 -10.11
CA GLY A 33 10.99 3.19 -9.51
C GLY A 33 11.70 3.40 -8.17
N GLY A 34 12.64 2.50 -7.87
CA GLY A 34 13.39 2.52 -6.61
C GLY A 34 14.56 3.51 -6.62
N ILE A 35 15.01 3.96 -7.80
CA ILE A 35 16.17 4.86 -7.92
C ILE A 35 15.81 6.25 -7.40
N TYR A 36 14.55 6.67 -7.60
CA TYR A 36 13.98 7.85 -6.96
C TYR A 36 14.25 7.82 -5.45
N THR A 37 13.97 6.70 -4.78
CA THR A 37 14.21 6.55 -3.33
C THR A 37 15.69 6.63 -2.97
N VAL A 38 16.58 6.02 -3.77
CA VAL A 38 18.05 6.11 -3.57
C VAL A 38 18.48 7.58 -3.57
N ILE A 39 18.19 8.28 -4.68
CA ILE A 39 18.71 9.62 -4.92
C ILE A 39 18.07 10.60 -3.94
N ARG A 40 16.75 10.49 -3.72
CA ARG A 40 16.01 11.34 -2.79
C ARG A 40 16.55 11.21 -1.35
N SER A 41 16.73 10.00 -0.85
CA SER A 41 17.21 9.80 0.53
C SER A 41 18.69 10.18 0.69
N LYS A 42 19.54 9.85 -0.29
CA LYS A 42 20.97 10.18 -0.28
C LYS A 42 21.26 11.68 -0.40
N ALA A 43 20.36 12.44 -1.01
CA ALA A 43 20.59 13.84 -1.35
C ALA A 43 21.00 14.69 -0.13
N GLY A 44 20.36 14.51 1.03
CA GLY A 44 20.68 15.28 2.25
C GLY A 44 22.15 15.17 2.66
N VAL A 45 22.64 13.94 2.84
CA VAL A 45 24.05 13.68 3.22
C VAL A 45 25.03 14.16 2.14
N THR A 46 24.62 14.14 0.87
CA THR A 46 25.47 14.63 -0.23
C THR A 46 25.53 16.16 -0.28
N VAL A 47 24.43 16.84 0.04
CA VAL A 47 24.38 18.31 0.18
C VAL A 47 25.17 18.75 1.41
N ASP A 48 25.16 17.99 2.51
CA ASP A 48 26.02 18.29 3.67
C ASP A 48 27.51 18.24 3.32
N GLU A 49 27.90 17.30 2.47
CA GLU A 49 29.30 17.13 2.04
C GLU A 49 29.73 18.20 1.01
N LEU A 50 28.90 18.50 0.02
CA LEU A 50 29.29 19.26 -1.18
C LEU A 50 28.62 20.63 -1.30
N GLY A 51 27.60 20.89 -0.48
CA GLY A 51 26.80 22.11 -0.51
C GLY A 51 26.33 22.48 -1.91
N ASP A 52 26.69 23.70 -2.31
CA ASP A 52 26.28 24.33 -3.56
C ASP A 52 26.93 23.72 -4.82
N HIS A 53 27.96 22.89 -4.66
CA HIS A 53 28.69 22.24 -5.76
C HIS A 53 28.07 20.90 -6.20
N TYR A 54 26.96 20.49 -5.56
CA TYR A 54 26.20 19.31 -5.93
C TYR A 54 24.93 19.70 -6.69
N CYS A 55 24.72 19.07 -7.85
CA CYS A 55 23.55 19.31 -8.68
C CYS A 55 23.05 18.00 -9.30
N LEU A 56 21.74 17.81 -9.24
CA LEU A 56 21.05 16.68 -9.83
C LEU A 56 20.52 17.05 -11.22
N ILE A 57 20.61 16.14 -12.18
CA ILE A 57 20.15 16.36 -13.55
C ILE A 57 19.17 15.25 -13.97
N GLY A 58 18.05 15.64 -14.56
CA GLY A 58 17.05 14.68 -15.06
C GLY A 58 16.12 15.25 -16.12
N PRO A 59 15.19 14.44 -16.64
CA PRO A 59 14.17 14.90 -17.56
C PRO A 59 13.08 15.70 -16.82
N TYR A 60 12.59 16.76 -17.46
CA TYR A 60 11.47 17.55 -16.96
C TYR A 60 10.14 16.82 -17.16
N ASN A 61 9.40 16.63 -16.07
CA ASN A 61 8.02 16.18 -16.07
C ASN A 61 7.16 17.23 -15.37
N GLU A 62 6.21 17.82 -16.10
CA GLU A 62 5.40 18.95 -15.61
C GLU A 62 4.59 18.62 -14.35
N ASN A 63 4.02 17.42 -14.27
CA ASN A 63 3.16 17.04 -13.15
C ASN A 63 3.96 16.89 -11.85
N SER A 64 5.13 16.26 -11.90
CA SER A 64 5.96 16.04 -10.72
C SER A 64 6.76 17.28 -10.35
N ALA A 65 7.31 18.01 -11.34
CA ALA A 65 8.09 19.23 -11.08
C ALA A 65 7.26 20.30 -10.35
N ARG A 66 5.98 20.48 -10.70
CA ARG A 66 5.09 21.42 -10.00
C ARG A 66 4.86 21.11 -8.51
N LEU A 67 4.98 19.83 -8.13
CA LEU A 67 4.75 19.37 -6.76
C LEU A 67 6.04 19.28 -5.94
N GLU A 68 7.14 18.89 -6.59
CA GLU A 68 8.39 18.54 -5.90
C GLU A 68 9.50 19.59 -6.06
N VAL A 69 9.42 20.51 -7.02
CA VAL A 69 10.52 21.43 -7.32
C VAL A 69 10.10 22.87 -7.08
N ASP A 70 10.93 23.60 -6.36
CA ASP A 70 10.86 25.05 -6.22
C ASP A 70 11.70 25.72 -7.32
N PRO A 71 11.07 26.31 -8.36
CA PRO A 71 11.79 26.93 -9.46
C PRO A 71 12.57 28.16 -9.03
N MET A 72 13.81 28.29 -9.48
CA MET A 72 14.62 29.48 -9.25
C MET A 72 15.61 29.73 -10.38
N GLU A 73 16.23 30.91 -10.38
CA GLU A 73 17.37 31.18 -11.25
C GLU A 73 18.69 30.89 -10.51
N PRO A 74 19.71 30.37 -11.22
CA PRO A 74 20.99 30.03 -10.62
C PRO A 74 21.70 31.25 -10.04
N THR A 75 22.16 31.12 -8.80
CA THR A 75 22.98 32.14 -8.10
C THR A 75 24.42 32.14 -8.60
N ASN A 76 24.96 30.95 -8.90
CA ASN A 76 26.30 30.77 -9.44
C ASN A 76 26.38 31.24 -10.90
N GLU A 77 27.36 32.10 -11.20
CA GLU A 77 27.54 32.71 -12.52
C GLU A 77 27.84 31.70 -13.63
N ILE A 78 28.65 30.66 -13.35
CA ILE A 78 28.99 29.61 -14.31
C ILE A 78 27.72 28.85 -14.73
N MET A 79 26.91 28.46 -13.74
CA MET A 79 25.63 27.79 -13.98
C MET A 79 24.66 28.68 -14.77
N ARG A 80 24.58 29.97 -14.41
CA ARG A 80 23.74 30.95 -15.10
C ARG A 80 24.09 31.10 -16.57
N ARG A 81 25.37 31.31 -16.89
CA ARG A 81 25.86 31.43 -18.27
C ARG A 81 25.62 30.16 -19.07
N THR A 82 25.91 29.00 -18.47
CA THR A 82 25.68 27.69 -19.09
C THR A 82 24.22 27.52 -19.51
N LEU A 83 23.28 27.76 -18.58
CA LEU A 83 21.86 27.61 -18.85
C LEU A 83 21.34 28.69 -19.81
N ALA A 84 21.85 29.92 -19.74
CA ALA A 84 21.51 30.99 -20.67
C ALA A 84 21.89 30.63 -22.12
N ASN A 85 23.11 30.13 -22.35
CA ASN A 85 23.59 29.70 -23.67
C ASN A 85 22.76 28.54 -24.24
N MET A 86 22.33 27.60 -23.39
CA MET A 86 21.46 26.51 -23.80
C MET A 86 20.03 27.01 -24.14
N ARG A 87 19.48 27.92 -23.32
CA ARG A 87 18.17 28.55 -23.54
C ARG A 87 18.14 29.35 -24.85
N GLU A 88 19.20 30.10 -25.17
CA GLU A 88 19.34 30.85 -26.42
C GLU A 88 19.29 29.93 -27.65
N LYS A 89 19.85 28.72 -27.53
CA LYS A 89 19.83 27.69 -28.59
C LYS A 89 18.53 26.86 -28.58
N GLY A 90 17.49 27.31 -27.90
CA GLY A 90 16.13 26.75 -27.92
C GLY A 90 15.87 25.60 -26.94
N VAL A 91 16.80 25.30 -26.01
CA VAL A 91 16.60 24.26 -25.00
C VAL A 91 15.75 24.81 -23.85
N LYS A 92 14.63 24.14 -23.56
CA LYS A 92 13.84 24.47 -22.36
C LYS A 92 14.39 23.70 -21.16
N VAL A 93 14.74 24.43 -20.11
CA VAL A 93 15.36 23.89 -18.90
C VAL A 93 14.81 24.58 -17.66
N LEU A 94 14.41 23.79 -16.67
CA LEU A 94 14.01 24.25 -15.35
C LEU A 94 15.22 24.11 -14.41
N PHE A 95 15.60 25.21 -13.76
CA PHE A 95 16.52 25.18 -12.63
C PHE A 95 15.72 25.38 -11.34
N GLY A 96 16.06 24.65 -10.29
CA GLY A 96 15.28 24.67 -9.06
C GLY A 96 15.97 24.00 -7.88
N ARG A 97 15.26 23.96 -6.75
CA ARG A 97 15.59 23.09 -5.61
C ARG A 97 14.56 21.97 -5.51
N TRP A 98 15.05 20.75 -5.27
CA TRP A 98 14.15 19.61 -5.04
C TRP A 98 13.69 19.60 -3.58
N LEU A 99 12.40 19.83 -3.36
CA LEU A 99 11.75 19.82 -2.06
C LEU A 99 11.57 18.37 -1.60
N ILE A 100 12.48 17.91 -0.76
CA ILE A 100 12.53 16.53 -0.27
C ILE A 100 12.10 16.50 1.21
N ASP A 101 11.01 15.79 1.52
CA ASP A 101 10.58 15.59 2.91
C ASP A 101 11.61 14.83 3.74
N GLY A 102 11.76 15.20 5.02
CA GLY A 102 12.59 14.48 6.00
C GLY A 102 14.01 15.02 6.19
N TYR A 103 14.38 16.09 5.50
CA TYR A 103 15.62 16.84 5.77
C TYR A 103 15.35 18.31 6.20
N PRO A 104 14.57 18.54 7.28
CA PRO A 104 14.34 19.89 7.80
C PRO A 104 15.58 20.37 8.57
N ARG A 105 16.36 21.29 8.00
CA ARG A 105 17.31 22.08 8.78
C ARG A 105 16.58 23.35 9.23
N VAL A 106 16.14 23.36 10.49
CA VAL A 106 15.54 24.54 11.13
C VAL A 106 16.58 25.12 12.07
N GLU A 107 17.07 26.31 11.73
CA GLU A 107 17.95 27.08 12.60
C GLU A 107 17.20 28.36 12.97
N TYR A 108 17.09 28.65 14.27
CA TYR A 108 16.35 29.80 14.80
C TYR A 108 14.89 29.94 14.30
N GLY A 109 14.17 28.83 14.13
CA GLY A 109 12.76 28.84 13.72
C GLY A 109 12.52 29.18 12.25
N ARG A 110 13.58 29.22 11.42
CA ARG A 110 13.48 29.43 9.96
C ARG A 110 13.86 28.15 9.21
N TRP A 111 13.07 27.78 8.21
CA TRP A 111 13.43 26.72 7.27
C TRP A 111 14.65 27.16 6.46
N LEU A 112 15.78 26.45 6.61
CA LEU A 112 16.97 26.70 5.79
C LEU A 112 16.74 26.09 4.40
N ILE A 113 16.14 26.87 3.50
CA ILE A 113 15.95 26.51 2.09
C ILE A 113 17.28 26.11 1.43
N ASN A 114 18.42 26.58 1.97
CA ASN A 114 19.76 26.23 1.52
C ASN A 114 20.13 24.75 1.64
N ALA A 115 19.39 23.95 2.42
CA ALA A 115 19.63 22.53 2.64
C ALA A 115 19.09 21.59 1.54
N TYR A 116 18.31 22.10 0.59
CA TYR A 116 17.76 21.28 -0.51
C TYR A 116 18.71 21.21 -1.71
N PRO A 117 18.84 20.04 -2.37
CA PRO A 117 19.73 19.88 -3.51
C PRO A 117 19.22 20.67 -4.73
N ARG A 118 20.14 21.18 -5.52
CA ARG A 118 19.84 21.87 -6.78
C ARG A 118 19.52 20.86 -7.87
N VAL A 119 18.54 21.16 -8.71
CA VAL A 119 18.16 20.35 -9.87
C VAL A 119 18.21 21.15 -11.17
N VAL A 120 18.64 20.49 -12.24
CA VAL A 120 18.52 20.91 -13.63
C VAL A 120 17.63 19.91 -14.34
N LEU A 121 16.41 20.30 -14.71
CA LEU A 121 15.47 19.44 -15.41
C LEU A 121 15.31 19.85 -16.87
N PHE A 122 15.67 18.96 -17.78
CA PHE A 122 15.63 19.19 -19.22
C PHE A 122 14.31 18.74 -19.83
N ASP A 123 13.62 19.65 -20.53
CA ASP A 123 12.49 19.28 -21.37
C ASP A 123 13.00 18.64 -22.67
N VAL A 124 13.03 17.31 -22.69
CA VAL A 124 13.43 16.52 -23.87
C VAL A 124 12.56 16.82 -25.09
N GLY A 125 11.30 17.24 -24.89
CA GLY A 125 10.40 17.62 -25.97
C GLY A 125 10.86 18.87 -26.73
N SER A 126 11.55 19.80 -26.05
CA SER A 126 12.06 21.04 -26.66
C SER A 126 13.09 20.80 -27.76
N VAL A 127 13.75 19.63 -27.76
CA VAL A 127 14.77 19.24 -28.73
C VAL A 127 14.38 18.01 -29.56
N ALA A 128 13.11 17.62 -29.55
CA ALA A 128 12.63 16.46 -30.31
C ALA A 128 12.94 16.55 -31.82
N TRP A 129 13.00 17.77 -32.37
CA TRP A 129 13.39 18.03 -33.76
C TRP A 129 14.84 17.65 -34.09
N LYS A 130 15.72 17.51 -33.09
CA LYS A 130 17.12 17.03 -33.28
C LYS A 130 17.26 15.52 -33.19
N LEU A 131 16.20 14.78 -32.83
CA LEU A 131 16.27 13.35 -32.54
C LEU A 131 16.86 12.53 -33.69
N GLU A 132 16.46 12.81 -34.93
CA GLU A 132 16.94 12.06 -36.10
C GLU A 132 18.44 12.25 -36.31
N GLY A 133 18.92 13.51 -36.24
CA GLY A 133 20.34 13.83 -36.33
C GLY A 133 21.15 13.19 -35.21
N TRP A 134 20.66 13.28 -33.97
CA TRP A 134 21.35 12.70 -32.80
C TRP A 134 21.34 11.18 -32.78
N ARG A 135 20.29 10.52 -33.30
CA ARG A 135 20.32 9.05 -33.48
C ARG A 135 21.36 8.63 -34.50
N LYS A 136 21.47 9.35 -35.62
CA LYS A 136 22.51 9.10 -36.62
C LYS A 136 23.90 9.31 -36.03
N GLU A 137 24.12 10.41 -35.33
CA GLU A 137 25.40 10.69 -34.67
C GLU A 137 25.72 9.63 -33.60
N PHE A 138 24.74 9.21 -32.80
CA PHE A 138 24.95 8.17 -31.79
C PHE A 138 25.34 6.82 -32.41
N TRP A 139 24.75 6.49 -33.56
CA TRP A 139 25.16 5.32 -34.34
C TRP A 139 26.61 5.45 -34.85
N GLU A 140 26.98 6.60 -35.41
CA GLU A 140 28.34 6.85 -35.93
C GLU A 140 29.41 6.78 -34.83
N VAL A 141 29.08 7.28 -33.63
CA VAL A 141 30.03 7.41 -32.52
C VAL A 141 30.10 6.14 -31.64
N ALA A 142 28.98 5.47 -31.41
CA ALA A 142 28.89 4.35 -30.47
C ALA A 142 28.51 3.01 -31.13
N GLY A 143 28.10 3.01 -32.40
CA GLY A 143 27.64 1.79 -33.10
C GLY A 143 26.32 1.23 -32.58
N ILE A 144 25.49 2.04 -31.91
CA ILE A 144 24.24 1.60 -31.26
C ILE A 144 23.03 2.13 -32.01
N GLY A 145 22.26 1.21 -32.60
CA GLY A 145 21.06 1.54 -33.38
C GLY A 145 19.84 1.62 -32.48
N ILE A 146 19.10 2.72 -32.54
CA ILE A 146 17.87 2.90 -31.75
C ILE A 146 16.65 2.70 -32.64
N PRO A 147 15.70 1.80 -32.32
CA PRO A 147 14.46 1.64 -33.06
C PRO A 147 13.52 2.84 -32.93
N TRP A 148 12.82 3.20 -34.02
CA TRP A 148 11.85 4.31 -34.04
C TRP A 148 10.71 4.18 -33.00
N PRO A 149 10.07 3.00 -32.84
CA PRO A 149 8.95 2.86 -31.91
C PRO A 149 9.34 2.94 -30.42
N ASP A 150 10.62 2.78 -30.09
CA ASP A 150 11.06 2.73 -28.68
C ASP A 150 11.24 4.14 -28.11
N ARG A 151 10.14 4.70 -27.60
CA ARG A 151 10.12 6.04 -26.99
C ARG A 151 11.10 6.17 -25.83
N GLU A 152 11.27 5.16 -25.01
CA GLU A 152 12.15 5.21 -23.83
C GLU A 152 13.62 5.38 -24.24
N CYS A 153 14.05 4.64 -25.26
CA CYS A 153 15.38 4.80 -25.84
C CYS A 153 15.55 6.16 -26.54
N ASN A 154 14.52 6.63 -27.24
CA ASN A 154 14.56 7.95 -27.87
C ASN A 154 14.71 9.06 -26.82
N ASP A 155 13.94 9.01 -25.73
CA ASP A 155 14.03 9.97 -24.62
C ASP A 155 15.39 9.89 -23.91
N ALA A 156 15.95 8.68 -23.73
CA ALA A 156 17.30 8.47 -23.21
C ALA A 156 18.39 9.08 -24.11
N VAL A 157 18.25 8.99 -25.44
CA VAL A 157 19.15 9.65 -26.39
C VAL A 157 19.05 11.16 -26.25
N LEU A 158 17.84 11.73 -26.30
CA LEU A 158 17.64 13.17 -26.16
C LEU A 158 18.25 13.70 -24.85
N LEU A 159 17.95 13.03 -23.73
CA LEU A 159 18.51 13.39 -22.43
C LEU A 159 20.04 13.27 -22.42
N GLY A 160 20.60 12.18 -22.94
CA GLY A 160 22.04 11.97 -22.98
C GLY A 160 22.79 13.05 -23.76
N PHE A 161 22.26 13.46 -24.92
CA PHE A 161 22.83 14.55 -25.71
C PHE A 161 22.72 15.90 -25.01
N LEU A 162 21.59 16.20 -24.37
CA LEU A 162 21.42 17.41 -23.57
C LEU A 162 22.38 17.47 -22.38
N VAL A 163 22.56 16.35 -21.67
CA VAL A 163 23.48 16.24 -20.53
C VAL A 163 24.93 16.40 -20.99
N ALA A 164 25.34 15.72 -22.07
CA ALA A 164 26.70 15.85 -22.60
C ALA A 164 26.98 17.28 -23.10
N TRP A 165 25.99 17.92 -23.73
CA TRP A 165 26.10 19.33 -24.12
C TRP A 165 26.21 20.23 -22.90
N PHE A 166 25.35 20.08 -21.89
CA PHE A 166 25.43 20.83 -20.64
C PHE A 166 26.79 20.70 -19.96
N LEU A 167 27.32 19.48 -19.81
CA LEU A 167 28.62 19.25 -19.17
C LEU A 167 29.78 19.88 -19.96
N GLY A 168 29.73 19.81 -21.30
CA GLY A 168 30.73 20.46 -22.16
C GLY A 168 30.68 21.99 -22.08
N GLU A 169 29.47 22.56 -22.10
CA GLU A 169 29.27 24.00 -21.96
C GLU A 169 29.69 24.49 -20.56
N PHE A 170 29.27 23.79 -19.51
CA PHE A 170 29.67 24.10 -18.13
C PHE A 170 31.19 24.08 -17.97
N ARG A 171 31.87 23.10 -18.56
CA ARG A 171 33.33 23.03 -18.56
C ARG A 171 33.96 24.23 -19.26
N ALA A 172 33.46 24.64 -20.42
CA ALA A 172 33.95 25.81 -21.14
C ALA A 172 33.76 27.10 -20.32
N GLN A 173 32.67 27.23 -19.58
CA GLN A 173 32.46 28.37 -18.68
C GLN A 173 33.40 28.33 -17.46
N CYS A 174 33.75 27.14 -16.94
CA CYS A 174 34.74 27.01 -15.86
C CYS A 174 36.15 27.46 -16.26
N GLU A 175 36.53 27.32 -17.53
CA GLU A 175 37.85 27.75 -18.02
C GLU A 175 38.04 29.27 -18.01
N GLN A 176 36.94 30.02 -17.90
CA GLN A 176 36.94 31.48 -17.76
C GLN A 176 37.13 31.95 -16.31
N CYS A 177 37.17 31.02 -15.33
CA CYS A 177 37.31 31.32 -13.91
C CYS A 177 38.74 31.07 -13.40
N GLU A 178 39.11 31.74 -12.30
CA GLU A 178 40.40 31.49 -11.63
C GLU A 178 40.39 30.12 -10.94
N GLY A 179 41.36 29.26 -11.29
CA GLY A 179 41.56 27.95 -10.67
C GLY A 179 40.87 26.79 -11.40
N LYS A 180 41.60 25.66 -11.52
CA LYS A 180 41.10 24.46 -12.20
C LYS A 180 39.96 23.81 -11.39
N GLN A 181 38.77 23.76 -11.99
CA GLN A 181 37.61 23.06 -11.45
C GLN A 181 37.64 21.59 -11.89
N TYR A 182 37.40 20.67 -10.95
CA TYR A 182 37.29 19.23 -11.21
C TYR A 182 35.82 18.83 -11.28
N LEU A 183 35.42 18.25 -12.40
CA LEU A 183 34.04 17.85 -12.65
C LEU A 183 33.88 16.34 -12.49
N VAL A 184 32.86 15.92 -11.73
CA VAL A 184 32.42 14.52 -11.62
C VAL A 184 30.99 14.42 -12.12
N ALA A 185 30.74 13.54 -13.08
CA ALA A 185 29.41 13.21 -13.57
C ALA A 185 29.08 11.75 -13.23
N HIS A 186 28.09 11.55 -12.35
CA HIS A 186 27.66 10.26 -11.87
C HIS A 186 26.32 9.88 -12.51
N PHE A 187 26.32 8.88 -13.37
CA PHE A 187 25.16 8.43 -14.11
C PHE A 187 24.55 7.18 -13.46
N HIS A 188 23.23 7.21 -13.24
CA HIS A 188 22.47 6.08 -12.74
C HIS A 188 21.64 5.46 -13.86
N GLU A 189 21.81 4.14 -14.04
CA GLU A 189 21.14 3.32 -15.04
C GLU A 189 21.39 3.65 -16.51
N TRP A 190 21.13 2.66 -17.36
CA TRP A 190 21.36 2.72 -18.81
C TRP A 190 20.64 3.89 -19.49
N MET A 191 19.48 4.32 -18.97
CA MET A 191 18.71 5.44 -19.52
C MET A 191 19.47 6.78 -19.44
N ALA A 192 20.24 7.00 -18.37
CA ALA A 192 21.13 8.17 -18.26
C ALA A 192 22.49 7.92 -18.94
N GLY A 193 22.85 6.65 -19.16
CA GLY A 193 24.15 6.21 -19.67
C GLY A 193 24.56 6.76 -21.04
N VAL A 194 23.61 7.20 -21.88
CA VAL A 194 23.94 7.81 -23.18
C VAL A 194 24.83 9.05 -23.03
N GLY A 195 24.53 9.89 -22.03
CA GLY A 195 25.33 11.09 -21.77
C GLY A 195 26.77 10.75 -21.39
N LEU A 196 26.97 9.64 -20.67
CA LEU A 196 28.29 9.14 -20.29
C LEU A 196 29.09 8.68 -21.51
N VAL A 197 28.48 7.90 -22.39
CA VAL A 197 29.10 7.42 -23.64
C VAL A 197 29.56 8.61 -24.48
N LEU A 198 28.70 9.63 -24.64
CA LEU A 198 29.03 10.84 -25.38
C LEU A 198 30.15 11.64 -24.74
N CYS A 199 30.18 11.78 -23.41
CA CYS A 199 31.27 12.46 -22.70
C CYS A 199 32.63 11.82 -23.01
N ARG A 200 32.67 10.49 -23.12
CA ARG A 200 33.90 9.76 -23.45
C ARG A 200 34.27 9.89 -24.91
N CYS A 201 33.34 9.67 -25.83
CA CYS A 201 33.63 9.72 -27.25
C CYS A 201 33.99 11.14 -27.73
N ARG A 202 33.44 12.18 -27.11
CA ARG A 202 33.77 13.59 -27.39
C ARG A 202 34.93 14.12 -26.55
N ASN A 203 35.59 13.29 -25.74
CA ASN A 203 36.69 13.67 -24.86
C ASN A 203 36.39 14.89 -23.97
N ILE A 204 35.17 14.99 -23.43
CA ILE A 204 34.81 16.05 -22.48
C ILE A 204 35.65 15.89 -21.20
N ASP A 205 36.20 16.99 -20.70
CA ASP A 205 37.04 17.00 -19.49
C ASP A 205 36.21 16.86 -18.21
N VAL A 206 35.67 15.66 -17.99
CA VAL A 206 34.86 15.27 -16.84
C VAL A 206 35.18 13.84 -16.39
N SER A 207 35.21 13.61 -15.08
CA SER A 207 35.34 12.27 -14.49
C SER A 207 33.97 11.61 -14.45
N THR A 208 33.85 10.37 -14.94
CA THR A 208 32.54 9.71 -15.11
C THR A 208 32.39 8.45 -14.26
N ILE A 209 31.25 8.33 -13.59
CA ILE A 209 30.85 7.16 -12.81
C ILE A 209 29.57 6.60 -13.40
N PHE A 210 29.48 5.29 -13.54
CA PHE A 210 28.25 4.59 -13.91
C PHE A 210 27.84 3.64 -12.80
N THR A 211 26.65 3.83 -12.22
CA THR A 211 26.06 2.87 -11.30
C THR A 211 24.86 2.21 -11.96
N THR A 212 24.94 0.89 -12.18
CA THR A 212 23.78 0.07 -12.50
C THR A 212 23.19 -0.49 -11.21
N HIS A 213 21.89 -0.28 -11.02
CA HIS A 213 21.13 -0.78 -9.88
C HIS A 213 20.63 -2.20 -10.16
N ALA A 214 20.46 -2.58 -11.42
CA ALA A 214 20.13 -3.93 -11.87
C ALA A 214 20.56 -4.08 -13.34
N THR A 215 21.04 -5.24 -13.77
CA THR A 215 21.26 -5.41 -15.22
C THR A 215 19.94 -5.70 -15.93
N LEU A 216 19.79 -5.17 -17.15
CA LEU A 216 18.61 -5.44 -17.98
C LEU A 216 18.41 -6.94 -18.18
N LEU A 217 19.45 -7.64 -18.65
CA LEU A 217 19.36 -9.07 -18.95
C LEU A 217 19.02 -9.92 -17.73
N GLY A 218 19.57 -9.62 -16.55
CA GLY A 218 19.26 -10.41 -15.36
C GLY A 218 17.79 -10.35 -14.95
N ARG A 219 17.15 -9.18 -15.06
CA ARG A 219 15.71 -9.04 -14.80
C ARG A 219 14.87 -9.92 -15.73
N PHE A 220 15.22 -9.95 -17.02
CA PHE A 220 14.49 -10.75 -18.01
C PHE A 220 14.79 -12.25 -17.93
N LEU A 221 16.03 -12.63 -17.61
CA LEU A 221 16.42 -14.04 -17.48
C LEU A 221 15.80 -14.66 -16.23
N CYS A 222 15.81 -13.97 -15.09
CA CYS A 222 15.19 -14.48 -13.87
C CYS A 222 13.67 -14.67 -13.98
N ALA A 223 13.00 -13.86 -14.80
CA ALA A 223 11.57 -14.04 -15.08
C ALA A 223 11.28 -15.28 -15.96
N GLY A 224 12.28 -15.85 -16.63
CA GLY A 224 12.15 -16.92 -17.63
C GLY A 224 12.20 -18.36 -17.11
N ASN A 225 12.06 -18.61 -15.80
CA ASN A 225 12.20 -19.95 -15.19
C ASN A 225 13.52 -20.69 -15.54
N VAL A 226 14.60 -19.94 -15.76
CA VAL A 226 15.93 -20.51 -15.96
C VAL A 226 16.72 -20.47 -14.66
N ASP A 227 17.59 -21.46 -14.47
CA ASP A 227 18.59 -21.40 -13.40
C ASP A 227 19.66 -20.35 -13.73
N PHE A 228 19.44 -19.14 -13.23
CA PHE A 228 20.16 -17.94 -13.64
C PHE A 228 21.58 -17.90 -13.06
N TYR A 229 21.71 -17.91 -11.73
CA TYR A 229 23.01 -17.66 -11.07
C TYR A 229 24.04 -18.77 -11.30
N ASN A 230 23.61 -20.02 -11.52
CA ASN A 230 24.52 -21.13 -11.79
C ASN A 230 25.00 -21.20 -13.25
N ASN A 231 24.33 -20.48 -14.16
CA ASN A 231 24.63 -20.51 -15.60
C ASN A 231 25.05 -19.14 -16.16
N LEU A 232 25.41 -18.17 -15.31
CA LEU A 232 25.81 -16.81 -15.71
C LEU A 232 26.90 -16.80 -16.80
N ASN A 233 27.86 -17.72 -16.72
CA ASN A 233 28.94 -17.84 -17.69
C ASN A 233 28.55 -18.53 -19.02
N LYS A 234 27.39 -19.20 -19.08
CA LYS A 234 26.92 -19.94 -20.25
C LYS A 234 25.98 -19.14 -21.15
N PHE A 235 25.47 -18.00 -20.69
CA PHE A 235 24.56 -17.19 -21.48
C PHE A 235 25.29 -16.45 -22.61
N ASP A 236 24.76 -16.61 -23.82
CA ASP A 236 25.06 -15.76 -24.96
C ASP A 236 24.25 -14.47 -24.83
N VAL A 237 24.88 -13.43 -24.31
CA VAL A 237 24.25 -12.15 -23.98
C VAL A 237 23.60 -11.47 -25.17
N ASP A 238 24.22 -11.57 -26.35
CA ASP A 238 23.75 -10.91 -27.57
C ASP A 238 22.51 -11.63 -28.11
N LYS A 239 22.55 -12.98 -28.14
CA LYS A 239 21.41 -13.81 -28.49
C LYS A 239 20.24 -13.64 -27.51
N GLU A 240 20.49 -13.66 -26.21
CA GLU A 240 19.44 -13.51 -25.19
C GLU A 240 18.78 -12.13 -25.25
N ALA A 241 19.55 -11.06 -25.51
CA ALA A 241 19.03 -9.72 -25.68
C ALA A 241 18.25 -9.56 -27.00
N GLY A 242 18.74 -10.17 -28.08
CA GLY A 242 18.09 -10.22 -29.39
C GLY A 242 16.73 -10.94 -29.35
N ASN A 243 16.69 -12.14 -28.76
CA ASN A 243 15.47 -12.95 -28.62
C ASN A 243 14.34 -12.22 -27.87
N ARG A 244 14.70 -11.26 -27.00
CA ARG A 244 13.75 -10.47 -26.20
C ARG A 244 13.48 -9.08 -26.76
N GLY A 245 14.06 -8.74 -27.91
CA GLY A 245 13.88 -7.43 -28.54
C GLY A 245 14.46 -6.26 -27.75
N ILE A 246 15.44 -6.50 -26.87
CA ILE A 246 16.05 -5.50 -25.99
C ILE A 246 17.54 -5.28 -26.31
N TYR A 247 18.03 -5.79 -27.43
CA TYR A 247 19.43 -5.72 -27.83
C TYR A 247 20.00 -4.29 -27.81
N HIS A 248 19.27 -3.31 -28.36
CA HIS A 248 19.69 -1.91 -28.35
C HIS A 248 19.79 -1.33 -26.94
N ARG A 249 18.87 -1.67 -26.03
CA ARG A 249 18.90 -1.26 -24.61
C ARG A 249 20.09 -1.88 -23.89
N TYR A 250 20.34 -3.16 -24.12
CA TYR A 250 21.51 -3.88 -23.59
C TYR A 250 22.81 -3.25 -24.07
N CYS A 251 22.92 -2.90 -25.35
CA CYS A 251 24.10 -2.21 -25.89
C CYS A 251 24.34 -0.86 -25.22
N MET A 252 23.28 -0.10 -24.92
CA MET A 252 23.39 1.18 -24.19
C MET A 252 23.92 0.96 -22.77
N GLU A 253 23.39 -0.03 -22.04
CA GLU A 253 23.83 -0.40 -20.69
C GLU A 253 25.29 -0.83 -20.67
N ARG A 254 25.66 -1.77 -21.57
CA ARG A 254 27.02 -2.27 -21.71
C ARG A 254 28.00 -1.15 -22.09
N SER A 255 27.63 -0.29 -23.04
CA SER A 255 28.50 0.81 -23.47
C SER A 255 28.70 1.82 -22.35
N ALA A 256 27.65 2.17 -21.60
CA ALA A 256 27.77 3.03 -20.43
C ALA A 256 28.70 2.44 -19.37
N ALA A 257 28.57 1.14 -19.09
CA ALA A 257 29.46 0.42 -18.18
C ALA A 257 30.92 0.44 -18.65
N HIS A 258 31.21 0.21 -19.94
CA HIS A 258 32.58 0.20 -20.48
C HIS A 258 33.21 1.59 -20.61
N CYS A 259 32.42 2.61 -20.95
CA CYS A 259 32.89 3.98 -21.10
C CYS A 259 33.22 4.66 -19.75
N ALA A 260 32.62 4.21 -18.64
CA ALA A 260 32.80 4.87 -17.35
C ALA A 260 34.25 4.80 -16.85
N HIS A 261 34.76 5.87 -16.22
CA HIS A 261 36.04 5.77 -15.50
C HIS A 261 35.89 4.79 -14.31
N VAL A 262 34.80 4.94 -13.56
CA VAL A 262 34.42 4.03 -12.47
C VAL A 262 33.08 3.39 -12.78
N PHE A 263 33.05 2.07 -12.76
CA PHE A 263 31.82 1.29 -12.87
C PHE A 263 31.44 0.75 -11.48
N ALA A 264 30.19 0.92 -11.08
CA ALA A 264 29.69 0.52 -9.78
C ALA A 264 28.36 -0.23 -9.88
N THR A 265 28.12 -1.09 -8.89
CA THR A 265 26.83 -1.78 -8.67
C THR A 265 26.38 -1.58 -7.24
N VAL A 266 25.11 -1.87 -6.94
CA VAL A 266 24.56 -1.68 -5.59
C VAL A 266 24.81 -2.84 -4.63
N SER A 267 25.27 -3.99 -5.12
CA SER A 267 25.61 -5.17 -4.31
C SER A 267 26.62 -6.06 -5.01
N ASP A 268 27.22 -6.99 -4.25
CA ASP A 268 28.15 -7.99 -4.79
C ASP A 268 27.49 -9.02 -5.70
N ILE A 269 26.21 -9.36 -5.44
CA ILE A 269 25.49 -10.29 -6.30
C ILE A 269 25.22 -9.66 -7.68
N THR A 270 24.85 -8.37 -7.70
CA THR A 270 24.73 -7.60 -8.95
C THR A 270 26.11 -7.36 -9.58
N ALA A 271 27.19 -7.28 -8.79
CA ALA A 271 28.54 -7.18 -9.32
C ALA A 271 28.96 -8.42 -10.10
N LEU A 272 28.66 -9.61 -9.56
CA LEU A 272 28.88 -10.89 -10.22
C LEU A 272 28.07 -10.99 -11.52
N GLU A 273 26.82 -10.56 -11.50
CA GLU A 273 25.95 -10.48 -12.67
C GLU A 273 26.54 -9.56 -13.74
N ALA A 274 26.94 -8.34 -13.36
CA ALA A 274 27.53 -7.37 -14.28
C ALA A 274 28.84 -7.85 -14.92
N GLU A 275 29.69 -8.55 -14.15
CA GLU A 275 30.93 -9.14 -14.67
C GLU A 275 30.66 -10.09 -15.84
N HIS A 276 29.61 -10.92 -15.73
CA HIS A 276 29.26 -11.91 -16.75
C HIS A 276 28.37 -11.35 -17.87
N LEU A 277 27.40 -10.49 -17.55
CA LEU A 277 26.42 -9.98 -18.52
C LEU A 277 26.89 -8.71 -19.23
N LEU A 278 27.54 -7.78 -18.51
CA LEU A 278 28.09 -6.54 -19.07
C LEU A 278 29.56 -6.67 -19.45
N LYS A 279 30.20 -7.81 -19.15
CA LYS A 279 31.60 -8.11 -19.50
C LYS A 279 32.60 -7.09 -18.92
N ARG A 280 32.24 -6.48 -17.78
CA ARG A 280 33.12 -5.58 -17.00
C ARG A 280 32.86 -5.82 -15.53
N LYS A 281 33.92 -6.15 -14.78
CA LYS A 281 33.85 -6.22 -13.32
C LYS A 281 33.68 -4.81 -12.74
N PRO A 282 32.73 -4.57 -11.81
CA PRO A 282 32.63 -3.29 -11.13
C PRO A 282 33.89 -2.97 -10.31
N ASP A 283 34.24 -1.69 -10.29
CA ASP A 283 35.36 -1.14 -9.53
C ASP A 283 35.01 -1.00 -8.04
N ILE A 284 33.73 -0.74 -7.72
CA ILE A 284 33.24 -0.54 -6.35
C ILE A 284 31.76 -0.90 -6.23
N VAL A 285 31.36 -1.40 -5.06
CA VAL A 285 29.95 -1.58 -4.70
C VAL A 285 29.48 -0.37 -3.89
N THR A 286 28.35 0.21 -4.29
CA THR A 286 27.70 1.35 -3.63
C THR A 286 26.35 0.91 -3.04
N PRO A 287 26.34 0.30 -1.84
CA PRO A 287 25.11 -0.16 -1.19
C PRO A 287 24.15 0.99 -0.94
N ASN A 288 22.84 0.70 -1.01
CA ASN A 288 21.81 1.72 -0.85
C ASN A 288 21.45 1.93 0.62
N GLY A 289 21.64 3.14 1.13
CA GLY A 289 21.21 3.52 2.48
C GLY A 289 19.79 4.05 2.58
N LEU A 290 19.42 4.35 3.82
CA LEU A 290 18.18 5.02 4.21
C LEU A 290 18.52 6.19 5.15
N ASN A 291 17.61 7.16 5.28
CA ASN A 291 17.72 8.19 6.31
C ASN A 291 17.09 7.66 7.59
N VAL A 292 17.90 7.33 8.60
CA VAL A 292 17.41 6.79 9.86
C VAL A 292 17.00 7.93 10.78
N GLN A 293 15.69 8.04 11.04
CA GLN A 293 15.18 8.95 12.07
C GLN A 293 15.39 8.31 13.44
N LYS A 294 16.36 8.81 14.21
CA LYS A 294 16.55 8.39 15.60
C LYS A 294 15.47 9.02 16.49
N PHE A 295 14.77 8.20 17.26
CA PHE A 295 13.87 8.68 18.32
C PHE A 295 14.70 9.23 19.48
N GLN A 296 14.18 10.26 20.18
CA GLN A 296 14.85 10.77 21.39
C GLN A 296 14.93 9.71 22.50
N ALA A 297 14.00 8.75 22.50
CA ALA A 297 14.01 7.61 23.40
C ALA A 297 14.05 6.27 22.63
N ILE A 298 15.06 5.45 22.89
CA ILE A 298 15.24 4.13 22.23
C ILE A 298 14.04 3.21 22.44
N HIS A 299 13.27 3.34 23.52
CA HIS A 299 12.09 2.49 23.77
C HIS A 299 10.83 2.92 23.02
N GLU A 300 10.83 4.09 22.35
CA GLU A 300 9.66 4.64 21.66
C GLU A 300 9.21 3.73 20.50
N PHE A 301 10.14 3.12 19.76
CA PHE A 301 9.77 2.22 18.67
C PHE A 301 9.02 0.96 19.15
N GLN A 302 9.27 0.49 20.38
CA GLN A 302 8.53 -0.63 20.98
C GLN A 302 7.09 -0.24 21.32
N ASN A 303 6.87 0.99 21.76
CA ASN A 303 5.53 1.52 21.98
C ASN A 303 4.77 1.65 20.65
N LEU A 304 5.44 2.16 19.61
CA LEU A 304 4.87 2.22 18.26
C LEU A 304 4.53 0.84 17.70
N HIS A 305 5.36 -0.18 17.94
CA HIS A 305 5.06 -1.57 17.60
C HIS A 305 3.76 -2.03 18.26
N ALA A 306 3.58 -1.78 19.57
CA ALA A 306 2.37 -2.19 20.27
C ALA A 306 1.10 -1.50 19.73
N ILE A 307 1.17 -0.18 19.49
CA ILE A 307 0.04 0.60 18.93
C ILE A 307 -0.31 0.10 17.53
N ALA A 308 0.69 -0.09 16.67
CA ALA A 308 0.47 -0.58 15.31
C ALA A 308 -0.02 -2.03 15.28
N LYS A 309 0.52 -2.89 16.14
CA LYS A 309 0.09 -4.28 16.29
C LYS A 309 -1.39 -4.36 16.67
N GLU A 310 -1.87 -3.48 17.54
CA GLU A 310 -3.29 -3.47 17.94
C GLU A 310 -4.20 -3.12 16.77
N LYS A 311 -3.80 -2.20 15.88
CA LYS A 311 -4.56 -1.92 14.65
C LYS A 311 -4.61 -3.13 13.72
N ILE A 312 -3.51 -3.87 13.57
CA ILE A 312 -3.50 -5.12 12.78
C ILE A 312 -4.38 -6.17 13.45
N ALA A 313 -4.32 -6.29 14.78
CA ALA A 313 -5.15 -7.20 15.56
C ALA A 313 -6.64 -6.88 15.40
N GLU A 314 -7.03 -5.60 15.40
CA GLU A 314 -8.40 -5.16 15.12
C GLU A 314 -8.86 -5.63 13.72
N PHE A 315 -8.03 -5.41 12.70
CA PHE A 315 -8.31 -5.92 11.36
C PHE A 315 -8.48 -7.45 11.36
N VAL A 316 -7.59 -8.20 12.02
CA VAL A 316 -7.65 -9.67 12.08
C VAL A 316 -8.92 -10.14 12.79
N ARG A 317 -9.33 -9.51 13.90
CA ARG A 317 -10.60 -9.81 14.58
C ARG A 317 -11.79 -9.61 13.64
N GLY A 318 -11.80 -8.53 12.86
CA GLY A 318 -12.80 -8.26 11.83
C GLY A 318 -12.77 -9.24 10.66
N HIS A 319 -11.60 -9.61 10.17
CA HIS A 319 -11.45 -10.49 9.01
C HIS A 319 -11.82 -11.95 9.32
N PHE A 320 -11.55 -12.39 10.55
CA PHE A 320 -11.84 -13.75 11.05
C PHE A 320 -13.14 -13.82 11.86
N TYR A 321 -14.04 -12.84 11.77
CA TYR A 321 -15.30 -12.87 12.51
C TYR A 321 -16.08 -14.18 12.25
N GLY A 322 -16.66 -14.77 13.31
CA GLY A 322 -17.33 -16.08 13.26
C GLY A 322 -16.39 -17.30 13.15
N HIS A 323 -15.09 -17.08 12.94
CA HIS A 323 -14.02 -18.07 12.89
C HIS A 323 -12.81 -17.65 13.75
N TYR A 324 -13.01 -16.70 14.67
CA TYR A 324 -11.99 -16.22 15.58
C TYR A 324 -11.89 -17.19 16.74
N ASP A 325 -11.12 -18.26 16.54
CA ASP A 325 -10.95 -19.40 17.45
C ASP A 325 -9.52 -19.54 18.00
N PHE A 326 -8.74 -18.47 17.87
CA PHE A 326 -7.35 -18.40 18.30
C PHE A 326 -7.09 -17.15 19.14
N ASP A 327 -6.08 -17.23 20.01
CA ASP A 327 -5.67 -16.15 20.88
C ASP A 327 -4.74 -15.17 20.14
N ILE A 328 -5.10 -13.89 20.13
CA ILE A 328 -4.34 -12.83 19.48
C ILE A 328 -2.99 -12.55 20.19
N ASP A 329 -2.90 -12.81 21.49
CA ASP A 329 -1.66 -12.64 22.25
C ASP A 329 -0.64 -13.73 21.90
N LYS A 330 -1.12 -14.91 21.51
CA LYS A 330 -0.35 -16.03 20.95
C LYS A 330 -0.33 -16.04 19.42
N THR A 331 -0.63 -14.90 18.79
CA THR A 331 -0.58 -14.75 17.33
C THR A 331 0.65 -13.96 16.87
N ILE A 332 1.34 -14.51 15.86
CA ILE A 332 2.48 -13.88 15.18
C ILE A 332 2.05 -13.38 13.81
N PHE A 333 2.31 -12.10 13.54
CA PHE A 333 2.08 -11.47 12.25
C PHE A 333 3.36 -11.51 11.41
N MET A 334 3.29 -12.23 10.30
CA MET A 334 4.35 -12.30 9.29
C MET A 334 3.87 -11.57 8.04
N PHE A 335 4.79 -10.97 7.28
CA PHE A 335 4.39 -10.35 6.02
C PHE A 335 5.47 -10.44 4.95
N THR A 336 5.03 -10.38 3.71
CA THR A 336 5.88 -10.10 2.56
C THR A 336 5.22 -8.99 1.73
N ALA A 337 6.03 -8.13 1.13
CA ALA A 337 5.54 -6.95 0.42
C ALA A 337 6.49 -6.59 -0.72
N GLY A 338 5.94 -5.96 -1.77
CA GLY A 338 6.75 -5.40 -2.85
C GLY A 338 5.99 -5.28 -4.17
N ARG A 339 6.75 -5.17 -5.26
CA ARG A 339 6.19 -5.28 -6.61
C ARG A 339 5.65 -6.69 -6.83
N TYR A 340 4.58 -6.81 -7.62
CA TYR A 340 3.99 -8.10 -7.95
C TYR A 340 4.89 -8.86 -8.93
N GLU A 341 5.93 -9.51 -8.40
CA GLU A 341 6.85 -10.40 -9.12
C GLU A 341 6.94 -11.74 -8.38
N PHE A 342 6.03 -12.68 -8.69
CA PHE A 342 5.79 -13.90 -7.91
C PHE A 342 7.04 -14.71 -7.58
N SER A 343 7.86 -15.06 -8.59
CA SER A 343 9.07 -15.86 -8.42
C SER A 343 10.29 -15.02 -7.98
N ASN A 344 10.47 -13.82 -8.54
CA ASN A 344 11.62 -12.97 -8.18
C ASN A 344 11.58 -12.54 -6.72
N LYS A 345 10.40 -12.24 -6.17
CA LYS A 345 10.20 -11.91 -4.76
C LYS A 345 10.10 -13.14 -3.85
N GLY A 346 10.17 -14.36 -4.42
CA GLY A 346 10.16 -15.61 -3.67
C GLY A 346 8.83 -15.91 -2.97
N VAL A 347 7.72 -15.40 -3.50
CA VAL A 347 6.38 -15.60 -2.91
C VAL A 347 5.95 -17.07 -3.00
N ASP A 348 6.36 -17.74 -4.07
CA ASP A 348 6.24 -19.19 -4.27
C ASP A 348 6.86 -19.98 -3.12
N MET A 349 8.11 -19.71 -2.78
CA MET A 349 8.82 -20.37 -1.69
C MET A 349 8.24 -20.00 -0.32
N PHE A 350 7.83 -18.76 -0.13
CA PHE A 350 7.21 -18.33 1.12
C PHE A 350 5.90 -19.10 1.39
N LEU A 351 5.04 -19.21 0.37
CA LEU A 351 3.77 -19.96 0.47
C LEU A 351 4.00 -21.44 0.77
N GLU A 352 4.95 -22.09 0.10
CA GLU A 352 5.29 -23.50 0.37
C GLU A 352 5.85 -23.68 1.79
N ALA A 353 6.72 -22.77 2.26
CA ALA A 353 7.25 -22.82 3.61
C ALA A 353 6.16 -22.60 4.68
N LEU A 354 5.16 -21.75 4.41
CA LEU A 354 3.98 -21.57 5.28
C LEU A 354 3.14 -22.85 5.39
N ALA A 355 3.01 -23.62 4.31
CA ALA A 355 2.32 -24.91 4.34
C ALA A 355 3.04 -25.93 5.25
N ARG A 356 4.38 -25.98 5.16
CA ARG A 356 5.20 -26.83 6.03
C ARG A 356 5.19 -26.36 7.48
N LEU A 357 5.23 -25.05 7.70
CA LEU A 357 5.07 -24.46 9.02
C LEU A 357 3.71 -24.84 9.64
N ASN A 358 2.63 -24.82 8.86
CA ASN A 358 1.31 -25.26 9.31
C ASN A 358 1.35 -26.72 9.77
N TYR A 359 2.03 -27.59 9.02
CA TYR A 359 2.23 -28.98 9.41
C TYR A 359 3.06 -29.12 10.68
N TYR A 360 4.17 -28.38 10.82
CA TYR A 360 5.01 -28.42 12.03
C TYR A 360 4.26 -27.97 13.28
N LEU A 361 3.52 -26.85 13.20
CA LEU A 361 2.74 -26.32 14.32
C LEU A 361 1.62 -27.28 14.74
N LYS A 362 0.95 -27.93 13.77
CA LYS A 362 -0.06 -28.96 14.04
C LYS A 362 0.57 -30.19 14.70
N SER A 363 1.66 -30.70 14.14
CA SER A 363 2.33 -31.93 14.60
C SER A 363 2.97 -31.77 15.97
N SER A 364 3.47 -30.57 16.29
CA SER A 364 4.03 -30.26 17.61
C SER A 364 2.98 -29.90 18.65
N GLY A 365 1.68 -29.89 18.31
CA GLY A 365 0.60 -29.47 19.20
C GLY A 365 0.69 -28.00 19.63
N SER A 366 1.31 -27.13 18.81
CA SER A 366 1.52 -25.72 19.18
C SER A 366 0.21 -24.96 19.30
N GLU A 367 0.11 -24.12 20.32
CA GLU A 367 -0.98 -23.15 20.51
C GLU A 367 -0.75 -21.85 19.72
N MET A 368 0.44 -21.67 19.16
CA MET A 368 0.79 -20.47 18.40
C MET A 368 0.02 -20.43 17.08
N THR A 369 -0.49 -19.25 16.74
CA THR A 369 -1.12 -18.98 15.45
C THR A 369 -0.26 -18.01 14.65
N VAL A 370 -0.12 -18.22 13.35
CA VAL A 370 0.58 -17.32 12.44
C VAL A 370 -0.44 -16.74 11.46
N VAL A 371 -0.46 -15.43 11.29
CA VAL A 371 -1.20 -14.77 10.20
C VAL A 371 -0.18 -14.15 9.26
N ALA A 372 -0.12 -14.67 8.03
CA ALA A 372 0.80 -14.24 6.99
C ALA A 372 0.11 -13.30 6.00
N PHE A 373 0.61 -12.08 5.91
CA PHE A 373 0.12 -11.04 5.00
C PHE A 373 0.94 -11.02 3.71
N LEU A 374 0.26 -10.96 2.57
CA LEU A 374 0.88 -10.80 1.25
C LEU A 374 0.44 -9.45 0.68
N ILE A 375 1.35 -8.47 0.58
CA ILE A 375 1.05 -7.11 0.13
C ILE A 375 1.65 -6.89 -1.27
N PHE A 376 0.90 -7.23 -2.32
CA PHE A 376 1.36 -7.12 -3.72
C PHE A 376 0.29 -6.48 -4.61
N PRO A 377 0.49 -5.24 -5.08
CA PRO A 377 -0.48 -4.54 -5.91
C PRO A 377 -0.83 -5.32 -7.18
N ALA A 378 -2.11 -5.65 -7.36
CA ALA A 378 -2.62 -6.40 -8.50
C ALA A 378 -3.81 -5.67 -9.15
N LYS A 379 -4.26 -6.16 -10.30
CA LYS A 379 -5.49 -5.66 -10.92
C LYS A 379 -6.71 -6.22 -10.17
N THR A 380 -7.50 -5.33 -9.58
CA THR A 380 -8.65 -5.68 -8.74
C THR A 380 -9.89 -4.84 -9.07
N ASN A 381 -11.06 -5.35 -8.68
CA ASN A 381 -12.36 -4.71 -8.79
C ASN A 381 -12.93 -4.49 -7.37
N ASN A 382 -12.41 -3.48 -6.67
CA ASN A 382 -12.78 -3.10 -5.31
C ASN A 382 -12.54 -4.20 -4.24
N PHE A 383 -12.76 -3.84 -2.97
CA PHE A 383 -12.77 -4.79 -1.86
C PHE A 383 -13.87 -5.84 -2.04
N ASN A 384 -13.62 -7.04 -1.54
CA ASN A 384 -14.69 -8.02 -1.46
C ASN A 384 -15.67 -7.63 -0.35
N VAL A 385 -16.91 -8.06 -0.53
CA VAL A 385 -18.01 -7.75 0.37
C VAL A 385 -17.78 -8.36 1.75
N ASP A 386 -17.20 -9.55 1.79
CA ASP A 386 -17.00 -10.33 2.99
C ASP A 386 -16.02 -9.66 3.98
N SER A 387 -14.91 -9.12 3.49
CA SER A 387 -13.94 -8.40 4.30
C SER A 387 -14.52 -7.08 4.82
N LEU A 388 -15.29 -6.34 3.99
CA LEU A 388 -15.95 -5.11 4.44
C LEU A 388 -17.01 -5.37 5.51
N LYS A 389 -17.83 -6.41 5.31
CA LYS A 389 -18.85 -6.83 6.28
C LYS A 389 -18.21 -7.18 7.62
N GLY A 390 -17.11 -7.93 7.62
CA GLY A 390 -16.42 -8.32 8.85
C GLY A 390 -15.94 -7.13 9.69
N GLN A 391 -15.33 -6.13 9.05
CA GLN A 391 -14.88 -4.91 9.74
C GLN A 391 -16.06 -4.10 10.30
N ALA A 392 -17.15 -3.99 9.53
CA ALA A 392 -18.34 -3.27 9.96
C ALA A 392 -19.01 -3.91 11.18
N VAL A 393 -19.13 -5.24 11.22
CA VAL A 393 -19.67 -5.98 12.36
C VAL A 393 -18.84 -5.75 13.63
N VAL A 394 -17.52 -5.84 13.52
CA VAL A 394 -16.63 -5.63 14.68
C VAL A 394 -16.65 -4.19 15.17
N LYS A 395 -16.69 -3.21 14.26
CA LYS A 395 -16.82 -1.79 14.62
C LYS A 395 -18.11 -1.54 15.43
N GLN A 396 -19.25 -2.01 14.93
CA GLN A 396 -20.54 -1.86 15.60
C GLN A 396 -20.57 -2.55 16.97
N LEU A 397 -20.01 -3.77 17.07
CA LEU A 397 -19.89 -4.47 18.33
C LEU A 397 -19.05 -3.69 19.34
N ARG A 398 -17.92 -3.13 18.91
CA ARG A 398 -17.03 -2.33 19.76
C ARG A 398 -17.73 -1.08 20.29
N GLU A 399 -18.41 -0.33 19.43
CA GLU A 399 -19.16 0.87 19.81
C GLU A 399 -20.23 0.54 20.86
N THR A 400 -20.97 -0.56 20.65
CA THR A 400 -22.00 -1.00 21.61
C THR A 400 -21.40 -1.42 22.94
N VAL A 401 -20.26 -2.12 22.93
CA VAL A 401 -19.54 -2.49 24.16
C VAL A 401 -19.05 -1.25 24.90
N MET A 402 -18.56 -0.22 24.20
CA MET A 402 -18.15 1.05 24.82
C MET A 402 -19.32 1.78 25.48
N GLU A 403 -20.50 1.79 24.86
CA GLU A 403 -21.72 2.33 25.46
C GLU A 403 -22.08 1.59 26.75
N VAL A 404 -22.13 0.25 26.69
CA VAL A 404 -22.42 -0.60 27.85
C VAL A 404 -21.36 -0.41 28.95
N GLN A 405 -20.09 -0.27 28.60
CA GLN A 405 -19.01 -0.01 29.55
C GLN A 405 -19.19 1.36 30.23
N SER A 406 -19.64 2.39 29.51
CA SER A 406 -19.95 3.69 30.08
C SER A 406 -21.11 3.61 31.06
N ASP A 407 -22.17 2.86 30.72
CA ASP A 407 -23.33 2.65 31.58
C ASP A 407 -22.96 1.85 32.84
N ILE A 408 -22.15 0.80 32.71
CA ILE A 408 -21.58 0.05 33.83
C ILE A 408 -20.73 0.98 34.72
N GLY A 409 -19.87 1.81 34.12
CA GLY A 409 -19.02 2.75 34.85
C GLY A 409 -19.81 3.74 35.71
N LYS A 410 -20.93 4.26 35.19
CA LYS A 410 -21.85 5.12 35.95
C LYS A 410 -22.49 4.38 37.12
N ARG A 411 -23.00 3.16 36.90
CA ARG A 411 -23.62 2.34 37.96
C ARG A 411 -22.62 1.99 39.06
N ILE A 412 -21.38 1.66 38.70
CA ILE A 412 -20.30 1.43 39.67
C ILE A 412 -20.07 2.67 40.51
N PHE A 413 -19.93 3.83 39.85
CA PHE A 413 -19.70 5.10 40.53
C PHE A 413 -20.84 5.45 41.50
N GLU A 414 -22.10 5.31 41.08
CA GLU A 414 -23.28 5.59 41.91
C GLU A 414 -23.42 4.62 43.10
N SER A 415 -23.22 3.32 42.87
CA SER A 415 -23.29 2.32 43.94
C SER A 415 -22.18 2.51 44.99
N CYS A 416 -20.97 2.83 44.54
CA CYS A 416 -19.84 3.16 45.42
C CYS A 416 -20.07 4.46 46.19
N LEU A 417 -20.68 5.49 45.57
CA LEU A 417 -21.10 6.71 46.29
C LEU A 417 -22.14 6.41 47.38
N GLY A 418 -23.02 5.42 47.14
CA GLY A 418 -23.97 4.91 48.12
C GLY A 418 -23.36 4.04 49.23
N GLY A 419 -22.04 3.80 49.22
CA GLY A 419 -21.33 3.01 50.23
C GLY A 419 -21.47 1.49 50.06
N SER A 420 -21.96 1.03 48.91
CA SER A 420 -22.13 -0.39 48.59
C SER A 420 -21.25 -0.80 47.41
N ILE A 421 -20.77 -2.04 47.39
CA ILE A 421 -20.09 -2.60 46.21
C ILE A 421 -21.19 -3.25 45.35
N PRO A 422 -21.34 -2.84 44.07
CA PRO A 422 -22.40 -3.34 43.20
C PRO A 422 -22.21 -4.83 42.90
N LYS A 423 -23.31 -5.59 42.84
CA LYS A 423 -23.30 -7.02 42.49
C LYS A 423 -23.25 -7.21 40.97
N SER A 424 -22.76 -8.37 40.50
CA SER A 424 -22.62 -8.66 39.06
C SER A 424 -23.92 -8.50 38.25
N GLU A 425 -25.06 -8.79 38.88
CA GLU A 425 -26.40 -8.69 38.28
C GLU A 425 -26.89 -7.23 38.15
N GLU A 426 -26.37 -6.32 38.98
CA GLU A 426 -26.71 -4.89 38.97
C GLU A 426 -25.89 -4.12 37.92
N LEU A 427 -24.73 -4.67 37.55
CA LEU A 427 -23.84 -4.10 36.55
C LEU A 427 -24.36 -4.33 35.12
N LEU A 428 -24.85 -5.53 34.81
CA LEU A 428 -25.31 -5.92 33.47
C LEU A 428 -26.83 -6.10 33.43
N GLN A 429 -27.54 -5.03 33.06
CA GLN A 429 -29.00 -5.05 32.99
C GLN A 429 -29.53 -5.74 31.73
N SER A 430 -30.82 -6.11 31.76
CA SER A 430 -31.49 -6.77 30.64
C SER A 430 -31.45 -5.96 29.34
N GLU A 431 -31.48 -4.63 29.43
CA GLU A 431 -31.36 -3.74 28.27
C GLU A 431 -29.99 -3.83 27.60
N ASP A 432 -28.91 -3.88 28.40
CA ASP A 432 -27.53 -4.02 27.91
C ASP A 432 -27.33 -5.39 27.28
N LEU A 433 -27.90 -6.44 27.90
CA LEU A 433 -27.93 -7.78 27.32
C LEU A 433 -28.68 -7.80 25.99
N ILE A 434 -29.78 -7.05 25.85
CA ILE A 434 -30.51 -6.93 24.58
C ILE A 434 -29.68 -6.17 23.54
N LYS A 435 -28.98 -5.08 23.89
CA LYS A 435 -28.09 -4.35 22.98
C LYS A 435 -26.92 -5.24 22.49
N LEU A 436 -26.26 -5.93 23.40
CA LEU A 436 -25.18 -6.88 23.11
C LEU A 436 -25.68 -8.05 22.25
N LYS A 437 -26.81 -8.65 22.66
CA LYS A 437 -27.49 -9.68 21.87
C LYS A 437 -27.83 -9.15 20.48
N ARG A 438 -28.40 -7.95 20.35
CA ARG A 438 -28.73 -7.34 19.06
C ARG A 438 -27.50 -7.07 18.21
N CYS A 439 -26.31 -6.85 18.76
CA CYS A 439 -25.07 -6.71 17.99
C CYS A 439 -24.48 -8.06 17.59
N ILE A 440 -24.54 -9.03 18.49
CA ILE A 440 -24.23 -10.44 18.17
C ILE A 440 -25.20 -10.97 17.09
N PHE A 441 -26.46 -10.53 17.12
CA PHE A 441 -27.53 -10.84 16.17
C PHE A 441 -27.63 -9.84 15.02
N ALA A 442 -26.88 -8.73 15.03
CA ALA A 442 -26.99 -7.65 14.04
C ALA A 442 -26.68 -8.20 12.65
N ALA A 443 -25.90 -9.29 12.59
CA ALA A 443 -25.69 -10.21 11.48
C ALA A 443 -26.93 -10.64 10.64
N GLN A 444 -28.15 -10.23 11.01
CA GLN A 444 -29.39 -10.57 10.29
C GLN A 444 -30.21 -9.35 9.87
N LEU A 445 -30.63 -9.35 8.59
CA LEU A 445 -31.63 -8.42 8.07
C LEU A 445 -33.02 -8.71 8.67
N PRO A 446 -33.87 -7.68 8.84
CA PRO A 446 -35.27 -7.89 9.22
C PRO A 446 -35.92 -8.81 8.20
N THR A 447 -36.50 -9.92 8.66
CA THR A 447 -37.25 -10.82 7.78
C THR A 447 -38.56 -10.14 7.39
N LEU A 448 -38.72 -9.86 6.11
CA LEU A 448 -39.94 -9.28 5.57
C LEU A 448 -41.09 -10.26 5.76
N GLN A 449 -42.23 -9.74 6.18
CA GLN A 449 -43.47 -10.48 6.30
C GLN A 449 -44.27 -10.37 5.01
N VAL A 450 -45.03 -11.43 4.69
CA VAL A 450 -45.86 -11.49 3.48
C VAL A 450 -46.83 -10.30 3.38
N TRP A 451 -47.40 -9.86 4.50
CA TRP A 451 -48.33 -8.73 4.53
C TRP A 451 -47.65 -7.39 4.16
N GLU A 452 -46.38 -7.20 4.52
CA GLU A 452 -45.62 -5.97 4.20
C GLU A 452 -45.40 -5.89 2.68
N VAL A 453 -45.06 -7.03 2.07
CA VAL A 453 -44.89 -7.15 0.62
C VAL A 453 -46.22 -6.95 -0.11
N TYR A 454 -47.31 -7.52 0.40
CA TYR A 454 -48.67 -7.31 -0.12
C TYR A 454 -49.06 -5.83 -0.15
N GLN A 455 -48.84 -5.10 0.95
CA GLN A 455 -49.15 -3.67 1.00
C GLN A 455 -48.36 -2.87 -0.03
N ARG A 456 -47.09 -3.21 -0.24
CA ARG A 456 -46.26 -2.57 -1.25
C ARG A 456 -46.73 -2.84 -2.67
N LEU A 457 -47.11 -4.07 -2.98
CA LEU A 457 -47.70 -4.42 -4.27
C LEU A 457 -49.02 -3.67 -4.51
N ARG A 458 -49.87 -3.52 -3.49
CA ARG A 458 -51.12 -2.73 -3.58
C ARG A 458 -50.88 -1.22 -3.76
N ALA A 459 -49.79 -0.69 -3.22
CA ALA A 459 -49.42 0.72 -3.32
C ALA A 459 -48.81 1.12 -4.69
N VAL A 460 -48.58 0.16 -5.60
CA VAL A 460 -48.02 0.42 -6.92
C VAL A 460 -48.94 1.34 -7.75
N LYS A 461 -48.35 2.35 -8.40
CA LYS A 461 -49.06 3.27 -9.30
C LYS A 461 -49.19 2.64 -10.69
N VAL A 462 -50.43 2.33 -11.10
CA VAL A 462 -50.73 1.58 -12.34
C VAL A 462 -50.43 2.34 -13.63
N ASN A 463 -50.41 3.68 -13.61
CA ASN A 463 -50.22 4.52 -14.80
C ASN A 463 -48.74 4.77 -15.17
N LYS A 464 -47.80 3.94 -14.68
CA LYS A 464 -46.37 4.08 -14.99
C LYS A 464 -45.93 3.09 -16.09
N ALA A 465 -44.90 3.45 -16.84
CA ALA A 465 -44.33 2.57 -17.86
C ALA A 465 -43.63 1.35 -17.21
N PRO A 466 -43.74 0.15 -17.82
CA PRO A 466 -43.06 -1.04 -17.34
C PRO A 466 -41.54 -0.97 -17.60
N GLY A 467 -40.78 -1.77 -16.84
CA GLY A 467 -39.34 -1.88 -16.97
C GLY A 467 -38.91 -2.83 -18.11
N PRO A 468 -37.67 -3.33 -18.08
CA PRO A 468 -37.15 -4.31 -19.04
C PRO A 468 -37.96 -5.62 -19.09
N ASP A 469 -38.66 -5.94 -18.00
CA ASP A 469 -39.55 -7.09 -17.82
C ASP A 469 -40.88 -6.99 -18.59
N ASN A 470 -41.28 -5.79 -19.05
CA ASN A 470 -42.55 -5.51 -19.72
C ASN A 470 -43.81 -5.97 -18.95
N ILE A 471 -43.73 -6.11 -17.62
CA ILE A 471 -44.87 -6.52 -16.79
C ILE A 471 -45.79 -5.32 -16.53
N PRO A 472 -47.07 -5.36 -16.92
CA PRO A 472 -48.01 -4.28 -16.62
C PRO A 472 -48.20 -4.11 -15.11
N LEU A 473 -48.05 -2.89 -14.59
CA LEU A 473 -48.15 -2.62 -13.16
C LEU A 473 -49.56 -2.84 -12.59
N LYS A 474 -50.59 -2.82 -13.45
CA LYS A 474 -51.95 -3.21 -13.09
C LYS A 474 -52.03 -4.66 -12.60
N LEU A 475 -51.31 -5.57 -13.29
CA LEU A 475 -51.26 -6.99 -12.94
C LEU A 475 -50.64 -7.21 -11.56
N LEU A 476 -49.55 -6.49 -11.24
CA LEU A 476 -48.92 -6.57 -9.92
C LEU A 476 -49.84 -6.12 -8.78
N LYS A 477 -50.73 -5.14 -9.05
CA LYS A 477 -51.65 -4.59 -8.06
C LYS A 477 -52.92 -5.43 -7.88
N GLU A 478 -53.41 -6.02 -8.97
CA GLU A 478 -54.59 -6.90 -8.95
C GLU A 478 -54.26 -8.25 -8.30
N PHE A 479 -53.15 -8.88 -8.70
CA PHE A 479 -52.69 -10.17 -8.16
C PHE A 479 -51.74 -10.01 -6.96
N ALA A 480 -51.88 -8.92 -6.20
CA ALA A 480 -50.99 -8.63 -5.09
C ALA A 480 -51.05 -9.71 -4.00
N CYS A 481 -52.21 -10.32 -3.78
CA CYS A 481 -52.42 -11.37 -2.78
C CYS A 481 -51.57 -12.59 -3.11
N GLU A 482 -51.71 -13.09 -4.34
CA GLU A 482 -51.07 -14.29 -4.86
C GLU A 482 -49.55 -14.10 -5.05
N LEU A 483 -49.13 -12.89 -5.44
CA LEU A 483 -47.71 -12.56 -5.66
C LEU A 483 -46.95 -12.27 -4.37
N SER A 484 -47.63 -11.91 -3.27
CA SER A 484 -46.98 -11.47 -2.04
C SER A 484 -46.11 -12.56 -1.42
N THR A 485 -46.60 -13.80 -1.34
CA THR A 485 -45.87 -14.94 -0.75
C THR A 485 -44.60 -15.31 -1.52
N PRO A 486 -44.66 -15.63 -2.83
CA PRO A 486 -43.45 -15.98 -3.59
C PRO A 486 -42.47 -14.81 -3.68
N PHE A 487 -42.96 -13.58 -3.80
CA PHE A 487 -42.08 -12.41 -3.86
C PHE A 487 -41.41 -12.12 -2.51
N CYS A 488 -42.10 -12.34 -1.38
CA CYS A 488 -41.52 -12.25 -0.05
C CYS A 488 -40.35 -13.23 0.12
N HIS A 489 -40.48 -14.47 -0.34
CA HIS A 489 -39.38 -15.44 -0.31
C HIS A 489 -38.19 -14.98 -1.16
N ILE A 490 -38.43 -14.45 -2.36
CA ILE A 490 -37.36 -13.92 -3.22
C ILE A 490 -36.66 -12.73 -2.57
N LEU A 491 -37.40 -11.79 -1.97
CA LEU A 491 -36.83 -10.64 -1.28
C LEU A 491 -35.98 -11.07 -0.08
N ASN A 492 -36.52 -11.92 0.78
CA ASN A 492 -35.78 -12.43 1.94
C ASN A 492 -34.53 -13.21 1.52
N ALA A 493 -34.59 -14.02 0.46
CA ALA A 493 -33.42 -14.71 -0.08
C ALA A 493 -32.38 -13.74 -0.67
N SER A 494 -32.81 -12.74 -1.43
CA SER A 494 -31.95 -11.69 -2.00
C SER A 494 -31.22 -10.91 -0.89
N PHE A 495 -31.96 -10.47 0.14
CA PHE A 495 -31.40 -9.79 1.29
C PHE A 495 -30.45 -10.69 2.10
N ALA A 496 -30.85 -11.93 2.42
CA ALA A 496 -30.02 -12.85 3.20
C ALA A 496 -28.70 -13.22 2.50
N THR A 497 -28.73 -13.39 1.18
CA THR A 497 -27.53 -13.69 0.38
C THR A 497 -26.70 -12.45 0.05
N GLY A 498 -27.25 -11.25 0.22
CA GLY A 498 -26.63 -10.02 -0.25
C GLY A 498 -26.56 -9.89 -1.77
N THR A 499 -27.31 -10.72 -2.51
CA THR A 499 -27.29 -10.75 -3.98
C THR A 499 -28.58 -10.21 -4.57
N VAL A 500 -28.44 -9.38 -5.59
CA VAL A 500 -29.51 -8.77 -6.34
C VAL A 500 -29.70 -9.56 -7.65
N PRO A 501 -30.91 -10.07 -7.92
CA PRO A 501 -31.21 -10.73 -9.19
C PRO A 501 -30.78 -9.91 -10.40
N ASN A 502 -30.11 -10.53 -11.38
CA ASN A 502 -29.56 -9.82 -12.54
C ASN A 502 -30.61 -9.00 -13.32
N GLN A 503 -31.86 -9.49 -13.39
CA GLN A 503 -32.97 -8.78 -14.04
C GLN A 503 -33.30 -7.44 -13.35
N TRP A 504 -32.99 -7.29 -12.06
CA TRP A 504 -33.21 -6.06 -11.28
C TRP A 504 -32.10 -5.03 -11.52
N LYS A 505 -30.96 -5.45 -12.08
CA LYS A 505 -29.81 -4.58 -12.41
C LYS A 505 -29.86 -4.02 -13.83
N GLU A 506 -30.91 -4.36 -14.59
CA GLU A 506 -31.11 -3.88 -15.96
C GLU A 506 -31.98 -2.61 -15.98
N ALA A 507 -31.60 -1.64 -16.81
CA ALA A 507 -32.37 -0.43 -17.05
C ALA A 507 -32.53 -0.15 -18.54
N ILE A 508 -33.73 0.34 -18.91
CA ILE A 508 -33.98 0.91 -20.23
C ILE A 508 -33.96 2.43 -20.13
N VAL A 509 -33.03 3.08 -20.81
CA VAL A 509 -32.93 4.55 -20.84
C VAL A 509 -33.81 5.09 -21.96
N VAL A 510 -34.73 5.98 -21.59
CA VAL A 510 -35.61 6.72 -22.50
C VAL A 510 -35.24 8.21 -22.45
N PRO A 511 -34.72 8.79 -23.53
CA PRO A 511 -34.41 10.22 -23.58
C PRO A 511 -35.71 11.04 -23.67
N VAL A 512 -35.92 11.94 -22.70
CA VAL A 512 -37.09 12.82 -22.64
C VAL A 512 -36.65 14.29 -22.73
N PRO A 513 -37.17 15.08 -23.67
CA PRO A 513 -36.77 16.47 -23.84
C PRO A 513 -37.20 17.38 -22.67
N LYS A 514 -36.31 18.27 -22.21
CA LYS A 514 -36.63 19.32 -21.21
C LYS A 514 -37.47 20.46 -21.79
N SER A 515 -37.31 20.76 -23.08
CA SER A 515 -37.94 21.84 -23.83
C SER A 515 -38.23 21.37 -25.27
N GLN A 516 -39.17 21.99 -25.97
CA GLN A 516 -39.41 21.72 -27.38
C GLN A 516 -39.12 22.99 -28.21
N PRO A 517 -38.30 22.92 -29.28
CA PRO A 517 -37.52 21.76 -29.74
C PRO A 517 -36.30 21.48 -28.85
N ALA A 518 -35.86 20.22 -28.77
CA ALA A 518 -34.79 19.80 -27.87
C ALA A 518 -33.46 19.63 -28.59
N SER A 519 -32.38 20.21 -28.04
CA SER A 519 -31.01 19.80 -28.36
C SER A 519 -30.64 18.49 -27.64
N ILE A 520 -29.60 17.79 -28.11
CA ILE A 520 -29.14 16.52 -27.51
C ILE A 520 -28.79 16.71 -26.01
N GLU A 521 -28.24 17.86 -25.65
CA GLU A 521 -27.88 18.25 -24.28
C GLU A 521 -29.09 18.50 -23.37
N GLN A 522 -30.27 18.74 -23.96
CA GLN A 522 -31.53 18.98 -23.27
C GLN A 522 -32.37 17.70 -23.10
N LEU A 523 -31.84 16.52 -23.46
CA LEU A 523 -32.50 15.24 -23.21
C LEU A 523 -32.20 14.76 -21.78
N ARG A 524 -33.25 14.54 -20.97
CA ARG A 524 -33.15 13.84 -19.69
C ARG A 524 -33.18 12.33 -19.93
N PRO A 525 -32.15 11.57 -19.54
CA PRO A 525 -32.24 10.11 -19.56
C PRO A 525 -33.17 9.64 -18.43
N ILE A 526 -34.32 9.07 -18.77
CA ILE A 526 -35.20 8.42 -17.80
C ILE A 526 -34.93 6.92 -17.81
N SER A 527 -34.42 6.40 -16.70
CA SER A 527 -34.17 4.97 -16.52
C SER A 527 -35.44 4.24 -16.08
N LEU A 528 -35.97 3.39 -16.95
CA LEU A 528 -37.04 2.45 -16.64
C LEU A 528 -36.42 1.18 -16.05
N THR A 529 -36.56 0.98 -14.75
CA THR A 529 -36.15 -0.23 -14.01
C THR A 529 -37.34 -1.14 -13.70
N CYS A 530 -37.04 -2.42 -13.44
CA CYS A 530 -38.01 -3.44 -13.03
C CYS A 530 -38.82 -3.00 -11.80
N GLN A 531 -40.12 -3.28 -11.76
CA GLN A 531 -40.98 -2.86 -10.65
C GLN A 531 -40.70 -3.65 -9.35
N PHE A 532 -40.31 -4.92 -9.45
CA PHE A 532 -39.88 -5.72 -8.31
C PHE A 532 -38.58 -5.16 -7.69
N ALA A 533 -37.64 -4.71 -8.52
CA ALA A 533 -36.42 -4.04 -8.07
C ALA A 533 -36.74 -2.80 -7.22
N LYS A 534 -37.68 -1.95 -7.68
CA LYS A 534 -38.10 -0.75 -6.94
C LYS A 534 -38.74 -1.07 -5.58
N ILE A 535 -39.42 -2.21 -5.46
CA ILE A 535 -39.99 -2.64 -4.16
C ILE A 535 -38.87 -3.12 -3.24
N ALA A 536 -37.88 -3.87 -3.76
CA ALA A 536 -36.71 -4.25 -2.99
C ALA A 536 -35.89 -3.02 -2.53
N GLU A 537 -35.61 -2.09 -3.45
CA GLU A 537 -34.99 -0.78 -3.17
C GLU A 537 -35.73 -0.03 -2.08
N PHE A 538 -37.07 -0.04 -2.13
CA PHE A 538 -37.88 0.64 -1.12
C PHE A 538 -37.58 0.11 0.30
N PHE A 539 -37.58 -1.21 0.50
CA PHE A 539 -37.30 -1.80 1.81
C PHE A 539 -35.86 -1.52 2.25
N ALA A 540 -34.90 -1.67 1.35
CA ALA A 540 -33.50 -1.33 1.60
C ALA A 540 -33.34 0.15 2.01
N CYS A 541 -33.94 1.09 1.28
CA CYS A 541 -33.89 2.51 1.58
C CYS A 541 -34.57 2.85 2.91
N GLU A 542 -35.66 2.17 3.27
CA GLU A 542 -36.31 2.37 4.56
C GLU A 542 -35.40 1.95 5.72
N TRP A 543 -34.71 0.81 5.59
CA TRP A 543 -33.73 0.36 6.58
C TRP A 543 -32.51 1.28 6.65
N ILE A 544 -31.93 1.66 5.51
CA ILE A 544 -30.81 2.63 5.44
C ILE A 544 -31.20 3.93 6.14
N SER A 545 -32.42 4.43 5.90
CA SER A 545 -32.88 5.69 6.47
C SER A 545 -33.13 5.63 7.98
N LYS A 546 -33.36 4.44 8.53
CA LYS A 546 -33.49 4.19 9.96
C LYS A 546 -32.13 4.03 10.65
N ASP A 547 -31.15 3.48 9.94
CA ASP A 547 -29.81 3.22 10.45
C ASP A 547 -28.93 4.50 10.44
N ILE A 548 -29.11 5.35 9.43
CA ILE A 548 -28.25 6.52 9.21
C ILE A 548 -28.87 7.79 9.79
N HIS A 549 -28.07 8.53 10.56
CA HIS A 549 -28.39 9.90 10.96
C HIS A 549 -27.97 10.91 9.89
N PHE A 550 -28.94 11.55 9.26
CA PHE A 550 -28.72 12.61 8.27
C PHE A 550 -28.43 13.96 8.93
N ASP A 551 -27.62 14.82 8.29
CA ASP A 551 -27.38 16.20 8.76
C ASP A 551 -28.73 16.93 8.84
N THR A 552 -28.96 17.64 9.95
CA THR A 552 -30.19 18.41 10.18
C THR A 552 -30.40 19.50 9.12
N ARG A 553 -29.34 19.93 8.43
CA ARG A 553 -29.33 20.91 7.34
C ARG A 553 -29.43 20.27 5.94
N GLN A 554 -29.59 18.95 5.83
CA GLN A 554 -29.91 18.31 4.56
C GLN A 554 -31.41 18.49 4.26
N PHE A 555 -31.72 19.23 3.19
CA PHE A 555 -33.11 19.50 2.78
C PHE A 555 -33.54 18.67 1.56
N GLY A 556 -32.59 18.23 0.74
CA GLY A 556 -32.85 17.39 -0.42
C GLY A 556 -33.03 15.92 -0.06
N SER A 557 -33.96 15.24 -0.76
CA SER A 557 -34.20 13.80 -0.69
C SER A 557 -34.62 13.23 0.67
N LEU A 558 -35.02 14.09 1.62
CA LEU A 558 -35.59 13.67 2.91
C LEU A 558 -37.11 13.88 2.93
N LYS A 559 -37.84 12.91 3.50
CA LYS A 559 -39.29 12.97 3.64
C LYS A 559 -39.69 14.17 4.50
N GLY A 560 -40.64 14.97 4.02
CA GLY A 560 -41.15 16.15 4.76
C GLY A 560 -40.27 17.41 4.65
N ARG A 561 -39.17 17.37 3.88
CA ARG A 561 -38.32 18.55 3.60
C ARG A 561 -38.35 18.90 2.12
N SER A 562 -38.09 20.15 1.79
CA SER A 562 -38.11 20.66 0.41
C SER A 562 -37.06 21.74 0.20
N THR A 563 -36.81 22.10 -1.06
CA THR A 563 -35.96 23.24 -1.42
C THR A 563 -36.45 24.55 -0.82
N VAL A 564 -37.76 24.69 -0.58
CA VAL A 564 -38.34 25.86 0.09
C VAL A 564 -37.86 25.94 1.54
N HIS A 565 -37.82 24.82 2.27
CA HIS A 565 -37.28 24.81 3.64
C HIS A 565 -35.79 25.23 3.68
N ALA A 566 -35.02 24.85 2.66
CA ALA A 566 -33.62 25.28 2.53
C ALA A 566 -33.51 26.80 2.33
N LEU A 567 -34.36 27.38 1.48
CA LEU A 567 -34.42 28.83 1.25
C LEU A 567 -34.85 29.58 2.52
N VAL A 568 -35.89 29.11 3.22
CA VAL A 568 -36.33 29.72 4.48
C VAL A 568 -35.21 29.71 5.52
N SER A 569 -34.52 28.57 5.70
CA SER A 569 -33.38 28.47 6.62
C SER A 569 -32.18 29.32 6.21
N LEU A 570 -31.96 29.54 4.91
CA LEU A 570 -30.92 30.44 4.42
C LEU A 570 -31.28 31.90 4.70
N VAL A 571 -32.49 32.33 4.36
CA VAL A 571 -32.97 33.70 4.56
C VAL A 571 -32.98 34.05 6.06
N ASP A 572 -33.50 33.19 6.92
CA ASP A 572 -33.50 33.37 8.38
C ASP A 572 -32.08 33.61 8.93
N ARG A 573 -31.08 32.88 8.43
CA ARG A 573 -29.67 33.08 8.83
C ARG A 573 -29.09 34.40 8.32
N LEU A 574 -29.43 34.82 7.11
CA LEU A 574 -29.00 36.10 6.55
C LEU A 574 -29.61 37.27 7.32
N CYS A 575 -30.89 37.19 7.67
CA CYS A 575 -31.58 38.20 8.46
C CYS A 575 -30.97 38.30 9.88
N ARG A 576 -30.78 37.17 10.58
CA ARG A 576 -30.11 37.18 11.90
C ARG A 576 -28.68 37.71 11.86
N GLY A 577 -27.97 37.46 10.76
CA GLY A 577 -26.68 38.08 10.52
C GLY A 577 -26.82 39.60 10.38
N ALA A 578 -27.69 40.07 9.49
CA ALA A 578 -27.93 41.49 9.26
C ALA A 578 -28.38 42.27 10.50
N ASP A 579 -29.09 41.63 11.44
CA ASP A 579 -29.54 42.25 12.70
C ASP A 579 -28.38 42.51 13.69
N ASN A 580 -27.18 41.92 13.48
CA ASN A 580 -26.01 42.12 14.34
C ASN A 580 -25.04 43.18 13.75
N PRO A 581 -24.86 44.35 14.40
CA PRO A 581 -23.97 45.40 13.93
C PRO A 581 -22.53 44.90 13.77
N GLY A 582 -21.91 45.18 12.63
CA GLY A 582 -20.51 44.82 12.35
C GLY A 582 -20.30 43.42 11.76
N THR A 583 -21.36 42.69 11.40
CA THR A 583 -21.25 41.38 10.74
C THR A 583 -21.40 41.46 9.21
N ILE A 584 -20.65 40.62 8.49
CA ILE A 584 -20.72 40.48 7.03
C ILE A 584 -21.18 39.06 6.70
N SER A 585 -22.27 38.93 5.94
CA SER A 585 -22.79 37.63 5.49
C SER A 585 -22.33 37.34 4.05
N THR A 586 -21.62 36.23 3.84
CA THR A 586 -21.17 35.78 2.51
C THR A 586 -21.80 34.43 2.17
N ILE A 587 -22.31 34.27 0.94
CA ILE A 587 -22.89 33.02 0.44
C ILE A 587 -21.97 32.43 -0.63
N VAL A 588 -21.58 31.17 -0.44
CA VAL A 588 -20.87 30.39 -1.46
C VAL A 588 -21.76 29.23 -1.88
N ALA A 589 -22.14 29.21 -3.16
CA ALA A 589 -22.92 28.13 -3.76
C ALA A 589 -22.03 27.30 -4.70
N THR A 590 -22.05 25.98 -4.53
CA THR A 590 -21.29 25.04 -5.36
C THR A 590 -22.26 24.09 -6.05
N ASP A 591 -22.14 23.97 -7.38
CA ASP A 591 -22.94 23.05 -8.19
C ASP A 591 -22.07 21.89 -8.70
N PHE A 592 -22.46 20.66 -8.36
CA PHE A 592 -21.73 19.46 -8.75
C PHE A 592 -22.22 18.94 -10.10
N SER A 593 -21.38 19.04 -11.13
CA SER A 593 -21.66 18.45 -12.45
C SER A 593 -21.80 16.93 -12.38
N LYS A 594 -22.98 16.41 -12.75
CA LYS A 594 -23.29 14.96 -12.77
C LYS A 594 -23.03 14.29 -11.41
N ALA A 595 -23.48 14.93 -10.33
CA ALA A 595 -23.22 14.54 -8.96
C ALA A 595 -23.56 13.08 -8.63
N PHE A 596 -24.54 12.44 -9.28
CA PHE A 596 -24.86 11.04 -9.04
C PHE A 596 -24.06 10.07 -9.92
N ASP A 597 -23.72 10.48 -11.15
CA ASP A 597 -23.05 9.61 -12.13
C ASP A 597 -21.54 9.51 -11.91
N ARG A 598 -20.93 10.51 -11.26
CA ARG A 598 -19.48 10.60 -11.03
C ARG A 598 -19.03 10.19 -9.63
N VAL A 599 -19.95 9.71 -8.80
CA VAL A 599 -19.64 9.36 -7.42
C VAL A 599 -18.90 8.02 -7.36
N HIS A 600 -17.75 8.03 -6.69
CA HIS A 600 -16.95 6.84 -6.47
C HIS A 600 -17.66 5.89 -5.49
N HIS A 601 -17.98 4.67 -5.94
CA HIS A 601 -18.78 3.73 -5.16
C HIS A 601 -18.12 3.33 -3.84
N ASN A 602 -16.79 3.16 -3.77
CA ASN A 602 -16.10 2.83 -2.52
C ASN A 602 -16.22 3.96 -1.50
N THR A 603 -16.19 5.21 -1.96
CA THR A 603 -16.36 6.37 -1.07
C THR A 603 -17.78 6.43 -0.52
N VAL A 604 -18.80 6.03 -1.32
CA VAL A 604 -20.18 5.90 -0.82
C VAL A 604 -20.28 4.80 0.22
N ILE A 605 -19.78 3.61 -0.08
CA ILE A 605 -19.84 2.47 0.84
C ILE A 605 -19.10 2.80 2.14
N ALA A 606 -17.88 3.36 2.06
CA ALA A 606 -17.12 3.80 3.23
C ALA A 606 -17.90 4.85 4.06
N LYS A 607 -18.54 5.83 3.42
CA LYS A 607 -19.39 6.80 4.12
C LYS A 607 -20.64 6.18 4.73
N LEU A 608 -21.27 5.21 4.08
CA LEU A 608 -22.43 4.50 4.64
C LEU A 608 -22.03 3.70 5.89
N LEU A 609 -20.89 3.02 5.84
CA LEU A 609 -20.30 2.32 6.99
C LEU A 609 -19.93 3.27 8.12
N ASP A 610 -19.32 4.42 7.80
CA ASP A 610 -18.99 5.45 8.77
C ASP A 610 -20.24 6.03 9.45
N LYS A 611 -21.35 6.14 8.71
CA LYS A 611 -22.63 6.63 9.19
C LYS A 611 -23.48 5.59 9.95
N GLY A 612 -22.94 4.39 10.19
CA GLY A 612 -23.60 3.36 11.01
C GLY A 612 -24.58 2.47 10.26
N LEU A 613 -24.48 2.34 8.92
CA LEU A 613 -25.30 1.40 8.18
C LEU A 613 -25.04 -0.04 8.65
N ARG A 614 -26.12 -0.82 8.87
CA ARG A 614 -25.99 -2.22 9.31
C ARG A 614 -25.17 -3.07 8.30
N PRO A 615 -24.22 -3.91 8.77
CA PRO A 615 -23.28 -4.63 7.89
C PRO A 615 -23.91 -5.58 6.87
N GLU A 616 -25.13 -6.06 7.10
CA GLU A 616 -25.81 -7.08 6.32
C GLU A 616 -26.42 -6.51 5.04
N LEU A 617 -26.77 -5.22 5.10
CA LEU A 617 -27.33 -4.51 3.96
C LEU A 617 -26.23 -4.05 3.00
N VAL A 618 -24.99 -3.95 3.49
CA VAL A 618 -23.80 -3.54 2.71
C VAL A 618 -23.57 -4.46 1.50
N PRO A 619 -23.53 -5.81 1.64
CA PRO A 619 -23.51 -6.74 0.50
C PRO A 619 -24.53 -6.42 -0.58
N TRP A 620 -25.78 -6.24 -0.17
CA TRP A 620 -26.89 -6.01 -1.08
C TRP A 620 -26.75 -4.66 -1.80
N VAL A 621 -26.35 -3.60 -1.09
CA VAL A 621 -26.06 -2.28 -1.68
C VAL A 621 -24.88 -2.35 -2.66
N CYS A 622 -23.81 -3.04 -2.29
CA CYS A 622 -22.63 -3.24 -3.15
C CYS A 622 -23.00 -3.99 -4.43
N ASP A 623 -23.74 -5.09 -4.31
CA ASP A 623 -24.17 -5.89 -5.46
C ASP A 623 -25.23 -5.17 -6.32
N PHE A 624 -26.05 -4.32 -5.70
CA PHE A 624 -27.04 -3.49 -6.39
C PHE A 624 -26.38 -2.44 -7.30
N ILE A 625 -25.28 -1.82 -6.87
CA ILE A 625 -24.57 -0.77 -7.63
C ILE A 625 -23.52 -1.33 -8.60
N THR A 626 -23.17 -2.61 -8.48
CA THR A 626 -22.12 -3.26 -9.30
C THR A 626 -22.73 -3.97 -10.51
N ALA A 627 -21.98 -4.01 -11.63
CA ALA A 627 -22.32 -4.75 -12.85
C ALA A 627 -23.72 -4.44 -13.44
N ARG A 628 -24.23 -3.22 -13.23
CA ARG A 628 -25.51 -2.77 -13.80
C ARG A 628 -25.40 -2.61 -15.31
N LYS A 629 -26.45 -3.01 -16.02
CA LYS A 629 -26.53 -2.90 -17.49
C LYS A 629 -27.61 -1.91 -17.88
N GLN A 630 -27.28 -1.02 -18.80
CA GLN A 630 -28.22 -0.07 -19.37
C GLN A 630 -28.26 -0.22 -20.89
N ARG A 631 -29.46 -0.12 -21.47
CA ARG A 631 -29.65 -0.03 -22.91
C ARG A 631 -30.53 1.16 -23.24
N VAL A 632 -30.17 1.90 -24.29
CA VAL A 632 -31.03 2.97 -24.81
C VAL A 632 -32.11 2.31 -25.66
N ARG A 633 -33.38 2.62 -25.37
CA ARG A 633 -34.46 2.21 -26.27
C ARG A 633 -34.48 3.18 -27.44
N ASP A 634 -33.76 2.83 -28.50
CA ASP A 634 -34.01 3.42 -29.81
C ASP A 634 -35.44 3.06 -30.23
N GLN A 635 -36.13 4.04 -30.80
CA GLN A 635 -37.55 3.95 -31.13
C GLN A 635 -37.79 3.01 -32.32
N LEU A 636 -37.42 1.73 -32.21
CA LEU A 636 -37.60 0.69 -33.23
C LEU A 636 -39.06 0.54 -33.65
N GLU A 637 -40.01 0.74 -32.73
CA GLU A 637 -41.44 0.75 -33.07
C GLU A 637 -41.84 1.99 -33.90
N ARG A 638 -41.16 3.13 -33.71
CA ARG A 638 -41.33 4.31 -34.55
C ARG A 638 -40.67 4.10 -35.91
N ILE A 639 -39.53 3.41 -35.98
CA ILE A 639 -38.87 3.02 -37.24
C ILE A 639 -39.74 2.03 -38.02
N GLN A 640 -40.36 1.04 -37.37
CA GLN A 640 -41.24 0.06 -38.01
C GLN A 640 -42.54 0.71 -38.49
N ARG A 641 -43.14 1.62 -37.70
CA ARG A 641 -44.28 2.46 -38.15
C ARG A 641 -43.91 3.39 -39.30
N ARG A 642 -42.72 3.98 -39.29
CA ARG A 642 -42.23 4.89 -40.34
C ARG A 642 -41.86 4.11 -41.61
N ALA A 643 -41.29 2.91 -41.48
CA ALA A 643 -41.03 1.99 -42.58
C ALA A 643 -42.33 1.50 -43.20
N CYS A 644 -43.33 1.10 -42.41
CA CYS A 644 -44.65 0.74 -42.94
C CYS A 644 -45.32 1.94 -43.66
N ARG A 645 -45.16 3.17 -43.15
CA ARG A 645 -45.64 4.39 -43.84
C ARG A 645 -44.88 4.71 -45.12
N ILE A 646 -43.57 4.46 -45.16
CA ILE A 646 -42.75 4.69 -46.36
C ILE A 646 -43.05 3.65 -47.43
N ILE A 647 -43.21 2.38 -47.02
CA ILE A 647 -43.49 1.24 -47.91
C ILE A 647 -44.91 1.35 -48.50
N LEU A 648 -45.91 1.75 -47.70
CA LEU A 648 -47.32 1.82 -48.13
C LEU A 648 -47.76 3.23 -48.59
N GLY A 649 -46.90 4.25 -48.45
CA GLY A 649 -47.15 5.60 -48.97
C GLY A 649 -48.48 6.22 -48.53
N ARG A 650 -49.27 6.71 -49.50
CA ARG A 650 -50.60 7.31 -49.27
C ARG A 650 -51.66 6.29 -48.80
N ASP A 651 -51.39 5.00 -48.96
CA ASP A 651 -52.32 3.92 -48.65
C ASP A 651 -52.09 3.31 -47.26
N TYR A 652 -51.37 3.99 -46.36
CA TYR A 652 -51.10 3.52 -45.00
C TYR A 652 -52.39 3.54 -44.13
N PRO A 653 -52.96 2.37 -43.76
CA PRO A 653 -54.27 2.32 -43.11
C PRO A 653 -54.18 2.42 -41.58
N GLY A 654 -52.99 2.21 -41.00
CA GLY A 654 -52.77 2.12 -39.57
C GLY A 654 -51.80 0.98 -39.23
N TYR A 655 -51.17 1.01 -38.05
CA TYR A 655 -50.05 0.10 -37.75
C TYR A 655 -50.46 -1.37 -37.66
N ALA A 656 -51.65 -1.66 -37.12
CA ALA A 656 -52.13 -3.02 -36.95
C ALA A 656 -52.44 -3.68 -38.31
N GLU A 657 -53.14 -2.98 -39.20
CA GLU A 657 -53.45 -3.47 -40.55
C GLU A 657 -52.20 -3.54 -41.43
N ALA A 658 -51.28 -2.58 -41.32
CA ALA A 658 -50.02 -2.60 -42.06
C ALA A 658 -49.12 -3.82 -41.71
N LEU A 659 -49.14 -4.29 -40.45
CA LEU A 659 -48.39 -5.49 -40.04
C LEU A 659 -49.01 -6.78 -40.60
N THR A 660 -50.35 -6.85 -40.65
CA THR A 660 -51.07 -7.97 -41.25
C THR A 660 -50.81 -8.04 -42.75
N GLN A 661 -50.81 -6.89 -43.43
CA GLN A 661 -50.57 -6.78 -44.87
C GLN A 661 -49.12 -7.14 -45.26
N LEU A 662 -48.16 -6.88 -44.38
CA LEU A 662 -46.73 -7.18 -44.57
C LEU A 662 -46.30 -8.54 -43.99
N GLY A 663 -47.23 -9.34 -43.43
CA GLY A 663 -46.96 -10.70 -42.93
C GLY A 663 -46.11 -10.77 -41.64
N LEU A 664 -46.17 -9.75 -40.78
CA LEU A 664 -45.39 -9.66 -39.54
C LEU A 664 -46.28 -9.88 -38.29
N THR A 665 -45.86 -10.75 -37.36
CA THR A 665 -46.63 -11.10 -36.13
C THR A 665 -46.63 -10.00 -35.07
N ILE A 666 -47.73 -9.87 -34.31
CA ILE A 666 -47.92 -8.86 -33.27
C ILE A 666 -47.16 -9.25 -31.97
N LEU A 667 -46.50 -8.26 -31.35
CA LEU A 667 -45.62 -8.44 -30.17
C LEU A 667 -46.34 -8.93 -28.89
N SER A 668 -47.67 -8.86 -28.84
CA SER A 668 -48.50 -9.33 -27.72
C SER A 668 -48.55 -10.85 -27.59
N GLU A 669 -48.66 -11.59 -28.70
CA GLU A 669 -48.77 -13.06 -28.68
C GLU A 669 -47.48 -13.75 -28.19
N ARG A 670 -46.32 -13.14 -28.43
CA ARG A 670 -45.03 -13.68 -27.98
C ARG A 670 -44.83 -13.56 -26.46
N ARG A 671 -45.51 -12.60 -25.82
CA ARG A 671 -45.44 -12.35 -24.36
C ARG A 671 -46.27 -13.34 -23.57
N GLU A 672 -47.45 -13.67 -24.07
CA GLU A 672 -48.39 -14.59 -23.41
C GLU A 672 -47.81 -16.02 -23.30
N ARG A 673 -47.10 -16.48 -24.34
CA ARG A 673 -46.42 -17.78 -24.37
C ARG A 673 -45.28 -17.93 -23.36
N LEU A 674 -44.63 -16.84 -22.97
CA LEU A 674 -43.52 -16.84 -22.01
C LEU A 674 -44.01 -16.82 -20.55
N CYS A 675 -45.09 -16.08 -20.27
CA CYS A 675 -45.70 -16.04 -18.93
C CYS A 675 -46.29 -17.39 -18.52
N LEU A 676 -46.92 -18.12 -19.44
CA LEU A 676 -47.49 -19.44 -19.16
C LEU A 676 -46.43 -20.51 -18.90
N LYS A 677 -45.23 -20.39 -19.50
CA LYS A 677 -44.10 -21.31 -19.29
C LYS A 677 -43.44 -21.10 -17.92
N PHE A 678 -43.43 -19.87 -17.42
CA PHE A 678 -42.91 -19.52 -16.09
C PHE A 678 -43.86 -19.96 -14.97
N GLY A 679 -45.18 -19.79 -15.14
CA GLY A 679 -46.17 -20.18 -14.13
C GLY A 679 -46.22 -21.69 -13.83
N ARG A 680 -45.99 -22.54 -14.84
CA ARG A 680 -45.98 -24.00 -14.67
C ARG A 680 -44.74 -24.54 -13.95
N SER A 681 -43.66 -23.75 -13.85
CA SER A 681 -42.42 -24.16 -13.16
C SER A 681 -42.49 -24.02 -11.63
N LEU A 682 -43.48 -23.30 -11.10
CA LEU A 682 -43.48 -22.83 -9.70
C LEU A 682 -44.37 -23.67 -8.76
N LEU A 683 -45.12 -24.64 -9.29
CA LEU A 683 -46.19 -25.33 -8.55
C LEU A 683 -45.89 -26.81 -8.22
N GLY A 684 -44.61 -27.17 -8.02
CA GLY A 684 -44.22 -28.54 -7.66
C GLY A 684 -43.73 -28.69 -6.21
N SER A 685 -44.52 -29.40 -5.39
CA SER A 685 -44.22 -30.05 -4.10
C SER A 685 -44.22 -29.24 -2.79
N GLU A 686 -44.99 -29.79 -1.83
CA GLU A 686 -45.27 -29.38 -0.46
C GLU A 686 -44.13 -29.76 0.52
N PHE A 687 -43.98 -29.05 1.65
CA PHE A 687 -43.66 -29.64 2.96
C PHE A 687 -43.82 -28.62 4.11
N GLU A 688 -44.39 -29.07 5.22
CA GLU A 688 -44.70 -28.28 6.42
C GLU A 688 -43.97 -28.81 7.67
N HIS A 689 -43.67 -27.86 8.58
CA HIS A 689 -43.58 -27.95 10.06
C HIS A 689 -42.28 -28.21 10.86
N CYS A 690 -42.23 -27.51 12.03
CA CYS A 690 -41.41 -27.61 13.26
C CYS A 690 -40.46 -26.43 13.57
N GLN A 691 -40.99 -25.32 14.13
CA GLN A 691 -40.27 -24.04 14.25
C GLN A 691 -39.69 -23.64 15.63
N ASN A 692 -39.84 -24.41 16.72
CA ASN A 692 -39.49 -23.89 18.05
C ASN A 692 -38.26 -24.52 18.75
N VAL A 693 -37.80 -25.72 18.36
CA VAL A 693 -36.50 -26.28 18.81
C VAL A 693 -35.34 -25.85 17.88
N ILE A 694 -35.67 -25.51 16.64
CA ILE A 694 -34.74 -25.02 15.62
C ILE A 694 -34.22 -23.61 15.96
N LYS A 695 -34.99 -22.76 16.65
CA LYS A 695 -34.58 -21.38 16.96
C LYS A 695 -33.34 -21.33 17.86
N LEU A 696 -33.25 -22.15 18.92
CA LEU A 696 -32.08 -22.14 19.80
C LEU A 696 -30.81 -22.72 19.14
N LYS A 697 -30.94 -23.79 18.34
CA LYS A 697 -29.82 -24.33 17.55
C LYS A 697 -29.44 -23.38 16.38
N ARG A 698 -30.41 -22.73 15.73
CA ARG A 698 -30.17 -21.66 14.72
C ARG A 698 -29.47 -20.44 15.31
N CYS A 699 -29.73 -20.09 16.56
CA CYS A 699 -29.06 -18.97 17.24
C CYS A 699 -27.56 -19.20 17.43
N ILE A 700 -27.13 -20.45 17.66
CA ILE A 700 -25.71 -20.84 17.75
C ILE A 700 -25.09 -20.96 16.34
N PHE A 701 -25.85 -21.45 15.35
CA PHE A 701 -25.43 -21.52 13.94
C PHE A 701 -25.39 -20.16 13.21
N ALA A 702 -26.11 -19.15 13.68
CA ALA A 702 -26.23 -17.84 13.01
C ALA A 702 -25.10 -16.85 13.33
N ALA A 703 -24.39 -17.04 14.44
CA ALA A 703 -23.14 -16.32 14.75
C ALA A 703 -21.94 -16.86 13.96
N GLN A 704 -22.11 -18.01 13.29
CA GLN A 704 -21.11 -18.61 12.43
C GLN A 704 -21.29 -18.10 11.01
N ARG A 705 -20.20 -17.62 10.41
CA ARG A 705 -20.17 -17.41 8.98
C ARG A 705 -20.21 -18.81 8.31
N PRO A 706 -21.05 -19.04 7.29
CA PRO A 706 -21.07 -20.34 6.59
C PRO A 706 -19.81 -20.56 5.76
N ASN A 707 -19.18 -19.47 5.31
CA ASN A 707 -17.97 -19.48 4.50
C ASN A 707 -16.73 -19.25 5.37
N LEU A 708 -15.62 -19.86 4.98
CA LEU A 708 -14.32 -19.63 5.61
C LEU A 708 -13.87 -18.16 5.44
N PRO A 709 -13.01 -17.65 6.34
CA PRO A 709 -12.38 -16.34 6.18
C PRO A 709 -11.65 -16.26 4.83
N PRO A 710 -11.87 -15.20 4.02
CA PRO A 710 -11.39 -15.17 2.66
C PRO A 710 -9.87 -15.00 2.69
N VAL A 711 -9.18 -15.69 1.79
CA VAL A 711 -7.74 -15.54 1.61
C VAL A 711 -7.43 -14.16 1.03
N CYS A 712 -8.17 -13.71 0.03
CA CYS A 712 -8.02 -12.38 -0.58
C CYS A 712 -8.97 -11.37 0.03
N THR A 713 -8.55 -10.11 0.20
CA THR A 713 -9.41 -9.01 0.66
C THR A 713 -10.16 -8.29 -0.47
N HIS A 714 -9.80 -8.56 -1.74
CA HIS A 714 -10.34 -7.88 -2.93
C HIS A 714 -10.94 -8.86 -3.93
N ASN A 715 -11.77 -8.35 -4.84
CA ASN A 715 -12.20 -9.12 -6.01
C ASN A 715 -11.14 -9.01 -7.11
N MET A 716 -10.39 -10.07 -7.37
CA MET A 716 -9.37 -10.09 -8.43
C MET A 716 -10.02 -10.07 -9.81
N THR A 717 -9.45 -9.32 -10.78
CA THR A 717 -9.99 -9.29 -12.14
C THR A 717 -9.82 -10.63 -12.86
N GLU A 718 -8.69 -11.30 -12.64
CA GLU A 718 -8.36 -12.62 -13.22
C GLU A 718 -7.97 -13.62 -12.12
N ASP A 719 -8.87 -13.82 -11.16
CA ASP A 719 -8.69 -14.69 -9.99
C ASP A 719 -8.15 -16.10 -10.30
N ALA A 720 -8.63 -16.72 -11.39
CA ALA A 720 -8.25 -18.08 -11.77
C ALA A 720 -6.84 -18.17 -12.40
N LYS A 721 -6.25 -17.06 -12.83
CA LYS A 721 -4.88 -17.02 -13.38
C LYS A 721 -3.87 -16.43 -12.40
N ASP A 722 -4.35 -15.87 -11.28
CA ASP A 722 -3.50 -15.25 -10.29
C ASP A 722 -2.55 -16.28 -9.66
N PRO A 723 -1.22 -16.09 -9.75
CA PRO A 723 -0.26 -17.09 -9.31
C PRO A 723 -0.27 -17.27 -7.79
N ILE A 724 -0.50 -16.22 -7.01
CA ILE A 724 -0.59 -16.30 -5.54
C ILE A 724 -1.81 -17.13 -5.15
N LEU A 725 -2.99 -16.80 -5.67
CA LEU A 725 -4.23 -17.51 -5.32
C LEU A 725 -4.23 -18.95 -5.81
N ASN A 726 -3.71 -19.23 -7.00
CA ASN A 726 -3.55 -20.60 -7.49
C ASN A 726 -2.58 -21.40 -6.62
N HIS A 727 -1.50 -20.79 -6.17
CA HIS A 727 -0.56 -21.45 -5.27
C HIS A 727 -1.18 -21.71 -3.90
N VAL A 728 -1.93 -20.75 -3.33
CA VAL A 728 -2.68 -20.97 -2.08
C VAL A 728 -3.69 -22.11 -2.20
N ARG A 729 -4.39 -22.20 -3.34
CA ARG A 729 -5.31 -23.32 -3.63
C ARG A 729 -4.58 -24.66 -3.68
N ARG A 730 -3.40 -24.69 -4.31
CA ARG A 730 -2.55 -25.88 -4.42
C ARG A 730 -2.10 -26.40 -3.06
N ILE A 731 -1.69 -25.50 -2.15
CA ILE A 731 -1.23 -25.86 -0.79
C ILE A 731 -2.36 -25.98 0.25
N GLN A 732 -3.61 -25.73 -0.16
CA GLN A 732 -4.82 -25.88 0.66
C GLN A 732 -4.88 -25.05 1.96
N LEU A 733 -4.20 -23.90 2.00
CA LEU A 733 -4.28 -22.96 3.13
C LEU A 733 -5.47 -22.01 2.98
N PHE A 734 -6.68 -22.51 3.27
CA PHE A 734 -7.95 -21.79 3.12
C PHE A 734 -8.47 -21.13 4.40
N ASN A 735 -7.59 -20.90 5.38
CA ASN A 735 -7.95 -20.36 6.69
C ASN A 735 -8.96 -21.23 7.47
N ASN A 736 -8.83 -22.55 7.40
CA ASN A 736 -9.67 -23.44 8.20
C ASN A 736 -9.39 -23.24 9.70
N ARG A 737 -10.35 -23.60 10.55
CA ARG A 737 -10.18 -23.58 12.02
C ARG A 737 -8.95 -24.37 12.48
N ALA A 738 -8.76 -25.56 11.89
CA ALA A 738 -7.61 -26.41 12.18
C ALA A 738 -6.27 -25.83 11.73
N ASP A 739 -6.24 -24.90 10.77
CA ASP A 739 -4.98 -24.32 10.29
C ASP A 739 -4.35 -23.42 11.35
N ARG A 740 -3.10 -23.70 11.72
CA ARG A 740 -2.29 -22.85 12.62
C ARG A 740 -1.67 -21.67 11.88
N VAL A 741 -1.56 -21.77 10.56
CA VAL A 741 -1.12 -20.68 9.69
C VAL A 741 -2.32 -20.19 8.87
N LYS A 742 -2.60 -18.89 8.95
CA LYS A 742 -3.63 -18.20 8.19
C LYS A 742 -3.00 -17.28 7.14
N ILE A 743 -3.64 -17.10 5.99
CA ILE A 743 -3.18 -16.27 4.88
C ILE A 743 -4.15 -15.12 4.65
N VAL A 744 -3.61 -13.91 4.51
CA VAL A 744 -4.33 -12.72 4.07
C VAL A 744 -3.58 -12.07 2.90
N PHE A 745 -4.09 -12.25 1.69
CA PHE A 745 -3.63 -11.56 0.49
C PHE A 745 -4.35 -10.21 0.35
N HIS A 746 -3.56 -9.13 0.38
CA HIS A 746 -4.00 -7.76 0.20
C HIS A 746 -3.38 -7.18 -1.09
N PRO A 747 -4.07 -7.30 -2.24
CA PRO A 747 -3.56 -6.92 -3.56
C PRO A 747 -3.55 -5.41 -3.88
N GLU A 748 -3.30 -4.56 -2.89
CA GLU A 748 -3.23 -3.10 -3.04
C GLU A 748 -2.09 -2.54 -2.16
N PHE A 749 -1.62 -1.33 -2.45
CA PHE A 749 -0.74 -0.64 -1.51
C PHE A 749 -1.52 -0.22 -0.27
N LEU A 750 -0.86 -0.32 0.89
CA LEU A 750 -1.45 0.10 2.16
C LEU A 750 -1.60 1.62 2.21
N SER A 751 -2.74 2.07 2.73
CA SER A 751 -3.06 3.48 2.93
C SER A 751 -3.87 3.66 4.20
N SER A 752 -3.54 4.70 4.97
CA SER A 752 -4.35 5.20 6.09
C SER A 752 -5.81 5.49 5.73
N THR A 753 -6.14 5.69 4.45
CA THR A 753 -7.51 5.93 3.97
C THR A 753 -8.29 4.66 3.62
N SER A 754 -7.64 3.48 3.69
CA SER A 754 -8.29 2.19 3.38
C SER A 754 -9.41 1.88 4.37
N ALA A 755 -10.55 1.42 3.84
CA ALA A 755 -11.71 1.02 4.66
C ALA A 755 -11.50 -0.30 5.43
N LEU A 756 -10.51 -1.11 5.02
CA LEU A 756 -10.20 -2.38 5.68
C LEU A 756 -9.06 -2.25 6.68
N LEU A 757 -7.92 -1.74 6.21
CA LEU A 757 -6.68 -1.67 6.98
C LEU A 757 -6.15 -0.24 6.94
N ALA A 758 -6.74 0.63 7.77
CA ALA A 758 -6.46 2.06 7.84
C ALA A 758 -5.10 2.37 8.47
N MET A 759 -4.02 2.04 7.75
CA MET A 759 -2.65 2.31 8.15
C MET A 759 -1.75 2.46 6.92
N ASP A 760 -0.73 3.30 7.06
CA ASP A 760 0.31 3.41 6.06
C ASP A 760 1.30 2.24 6.18
N TYR A 761 2.04 1.98 5.11
CA TYR A 761 2.97 0.86 5.02
C TYR A 761 3.96 0.79 6.20
N GLU A 762 4.55 1.91 6.61
CA GLU A 762 5.49 1.88 7.74
C GLU A 762 4.83 1.53 9.08
N GLN A 763 3.58 1.95 9.30
CA GLN A 763 2.84 1.57 10.50
C GLN A 763 2.57 0.06 10.48
N PHE A 764 2.19 -0.48 9.32
CA PHE A 764 1.96 -1.91 9.16
C PHE A 764 3.22 -2.74 9.42
N VAL A 765 4.37 -2.34 8.87
CA VAL A 765 5.66 -3.00 9.12
C VAL A 765 5.97 -3.02 10.62
N ARG A 766 5.87 -1.86 11.29
CA ARG A 766 6.09 -1.75 12.74
C ARG A 766 5.16 -2.65 13.55
N GLY A 767 3.91 -2.85 13.13
CA GLY A 767 2.95 -3.72 13.82
C GLY A 767 3.19 -5.21 13.61
N CYS A 768 3.93 -5.59 12.56
CA CYS A 768 4.28 -6.98 12.30
C CYS A 768 5.39 -7.49 13.24
N HIS A 769 5.57 -8.81 13.27
CA HIS A 769 6.62 -9.45 14.09
C HIS A 769 7.82 -9.88 13.25
N LEU A 770 7.61 -10.25 11.98
CA LEU A 770 8.64 -10.75 11.08
C LEU A 770 8.32 -10.40 9.63
N GLY A 771 9.27 -9.79 8.92
CA GLY A 771 9.22 -9.65 7.46
C GLY A 771 9.88 -10.84 6.75
N VAL A 772 9.31 -11.33 5.65
CA VAL A 772 9.84 -12.50 4.91
C VAL A 772 10.02 -12.14 3.44
N PHE A 773 11.28 -12.03 3.01
CA PHE A 773 11.70 -11.53 1.70
C PHE A 773 12.76 -12.45 1.08
N VAL A 774 12.38 -13.71 0.84
CA VAL A 774 13.28 -14.74 0.30
C VAL A 774 13.46 -14.61 -1.22
N SER A 775 13.82 -13.43 -1.69
CA SER A 775 13.88 -13.10 -3.12
C SER A 775 14.90 -13.97 -3.89
N TYR A 776 14.58 -14.28 -5.14
CA TYR A 776 15.50 -14.88 -6.10
C TYR A 776 16.29 -13.80 -6.86
N TYR A 777 15.63 -12.74 -7.30
CA TYR A 777 16.27 -11.60 -7.97
C TYR A 777 15.92 -10.31 -7.25
N GLU A 778 16.88 -9.81 -6.46
CA GLU A 778 16.73 -8.59 -5.68
C GLU A 778 18.09 -7.87 -5.60
N PRO A 779 18.35 -6.94 -6.53
CA PRO A 779 19.67 -6.30 -6.63
C PRO A 779 20.12 -5.60 -5.34
N TRP A 780 19.17 -5.07 -4.57
CA TRP A 780 19.41 -4.56 -3.21
C TRP A 780 18.47 -5.25 -2.22
N GLY A 781 17.30 -4.66 -1.94
CA GLY A 781 16.35 -5.16 -0.94
C GLY A 781 15.96 -4.06 0.04
N TYR A 782 15.16 -3.10 -0.43
CA TYR A 782 14.68 -2.00 0.42
C TYR A 782 13.77 -2.48 1.54
N THR A 783 12.86 -3.40 1.23
CA THR A 783 11.86 -3.92 2.16
C THR A 783 12.50 -4.53 3.43
N PRO A 784 13.50 -5.44 3.35
CA PRO A 784 14.21 -5.90 4.55
C PRO A 784 15.07 -4.82 5.23
N ALA A 785 15.63 -3.87 4.48
CA ALA A 785 16.37 -2.74 5.05
C ALA A 785 15.47 -1.83 5.89
N GLU A 786 14.29 -1.47 5.37
CA GLU A 786 13.25 -0.71 6.07
C GLU A 786 12.77 -1.45 7.32
N CYS A 787 12.57 -2.77 7.25
CA CYS A 787 12.23 -3.58 8.42
C CYS A 787 13.30 -3.45 9.52
N THR A 788 14.58 -3.54 9.13
CA THR A 788 15.70 -3.45 10.06
C THR A 788 15.77 -2.07 10.72
N VAL A 789 15.60 -1.00 9.94
CA VAL A 789 15.53 0.38 10.45
C VAL A 789 14.35 0.58 11.42
N MET A 790 13.24 -0.13 11.21
CA MET A 790 12.08 -0.10 12.12
C MET A 790 12.20 -1.08 13.31
N GLY A 791 13.32 -1.78 13.47
CA GLY A 791 13.54 -2.75 14.54
C GLY A 791 12.74 -4.04 14.38
N ILE A 792 12.32 -4.38 13.17
CA ILE A 792 11.55 -5.58 12.84
C ILE A 792 12.46 -6.63 12.21
N PRO A 793 12.62 -7.82 12.83
CA PRO A 793 13.37 -8.93 12.27
C PRO A 793 12.91 -9.26 10.85
N SER A 794 13.85 -9.71 10.01
CA SER A 794 13.53 -10.08 8.64
C SER A 794 14.27 -11.34 8.19
N ILE A 795 13.61 -12.11 7.32
CA ILE A 795 14.22 -13.19 6.57
C ILE A 795 14.51 -12.69 5.16
N THR A 796 15.74 -12.88 4.70
CA THR A 796 16.21 -12.56 3.34
C THR A 796 16.91 -13.77 2.71
N SER A 797 17.50 -13.60 1.54
CA SER A 797 18.29 -14.65 0.85
C SER A 797 19.71 -14.19 0.57
N ASN A 798 20.63 -15.13 0.39
CA ASN A 798 21.99 -14.87 -0.12
C ASN A 798 22.06 -14.56 -1.63
N LEU A 799 20.89 -14.32 -2.26
CA LEU A 799 20.75 -13.79 -3.63
C LEU A 799 20.15 -12.37 -3.63
N SER A 800 19.82 -11.83 -2.46
CA SER A 800 19.45 -10.42 -2.28
C SER A 800 20.69 -9.61 -1.93
N GLY A 801 20.84 -8.44 -2.54
CA GLY A 801 21.95 -7.52 -2.22
C GLY A 801 22.03 -7.15 -0.74
N PHE A 802 20.89 -6.93 -0.08
CA PHE A 802 20.79 -6.71 1.36
C PHE A 802 21.29 -7.92 2.16
N GLY A 803 20.87 -9.13 1.77
CA GLY A 803 21.32 -10.37 2.41
C GLY A 803 22.82 -10.59 2.28
N CYS A 804 23.39 -10.36 1.09
CA CYS A 804 24.84 -10.40 0.88
C CYS A 804 25.58 -9.39 1.77
N PHE A 805 25.11 -8.13 1.78
CA PHE A 805 25.69 -7.07 2.57
C PHE A 805 25.68 -7.39 4.08
N MET A 806 24.55 -7.89 4.61
CA MET A 806 24.43 -8.27 6.02
C MET A 806 25.31 -9.48 6.38
N ALA A 807 25.43 -10.46 5.50
CA ALA A 807 26.29 -11.63 5.71
C ALA A 807 27.78 -11.28 5.79
N GLU A 808 28.21 -10.24 5.07
CA GLU A 808 29.60 -9.78 5.07
C GLU A 808 29.95 -8.96 6.32
N HIS A 809 29.03 -8.10 6.77
CA HIS A 809 29.31 -7.10 7.82
C HIS A 809 28.92 -7.55 9.23
N ILE A 810 28.18 -8.66 9.38
CA ILE A 810 27.70 -9.16 10.68
C ILE A 810 28.16 -10.61 10.88
N ALA A 811 28.88 -10.86 11.97
CA ALA A 811 29.42 -12.20 12.26
C ALA A 811 28.34 -13.26 12.55
N ASP A 812 27.25 -12.86 13.21
CA ASP A 812 26.08 -13.72 13.47
C ASP A 812 24.77 -12.95 13.20
N PRO A 813 24.33 -12.88 11.93
CA PRO A 813 23.13 -12.14 11.53
C PRO A 813 21.85 -12.61 12.26
N THR A 814 21.77 -13.92 12.57
CA THR A 814 20.57 -14.53 13.17
C THR A 814 20.33 -14.01 14.59
N SER A 815 21.40 -13.84 15.38
CA SER A 815 21.33 -13.26 16.72
C SER A 815 20.84 -11.81 16.74
N TYR A 816 21.00 -11.09 15.62
CA TYR A 816 20.48 -9.73 15.42
C TYR A 816 19.11 -9.68 14.73
N GLY A 817 18.48 -10.83 14.45
CA GLY A 817 17.16 -10.90 13.81
C GLY A 817 17.19 -10.79 12.28
N ILE A 818 18.35 -11.00 11.65
CA ILE A 818 18.50 -11.11 10.20
C ILE A 818 18.74 -12.59 9.85
N TYR A 819 17.73 -13.25 9.30
CA TYR A 819 17.81 -14.64 8.89
C TYR A 819 18.11 -14.71 7.39
N ILE A 820 19.13 -15.46 6.98
CA ILE A 820 19.56 -15.52 5.58
C ILE A 820 19.37 -16.94 5.07
N VAL A 821 18.41 -17.12 4.17
CA VAL A 821 18.16 -18.40 3.50
C VAL A 821 19.17 -18.58 2.38
N ASP A 822 19.78 -19.76 2.32
CA ASP A 822 20.67 -20.13 1.22
C ASP A 822 19.84 -20.58 0.03
N ARG A 823 19.77 -19.72 -0.99
CA ARG A 823 19.13 -19.98 -2.29
C ARG A 823 20.14 -20.12 -3.43
N ARG A 824 21.44 -19.99 -3.12
CA ARG A 824 22.52 -20.00 -4.12
C ARG A 824 23.19 -21.37 -4.22
N PHE A 825 23.49 -21.99 -3.09
CA PHE A 825 24.27 -23.23 -3.03
C PHE A 825 23.44 -24.45 -2.65
N ARG A 826 22.13 -24.25 -2.40
CA ARG A 826 21.16 -25.30 -2.11
C ARG A 826 20.13 -25.42 -3.20
N ASN A 827 19.56 -26.61 -3.35
CA ASN A 827 18.42 -26.81 -4.23
C ASN A 827 17.16 -26.12 -3.65
N PRO A 828 16.15 -25.83 -4.49
CA PRO A 828 14.96 -25.10 -4.03
C PRO A 828 14.24 -25.77 -2.84
N GLU A 829 14.19 -27.10 -2.80
CA GLU A 829 13.50 -27.86 -1.75
C GLU A 829 14.19 -27.70 -0.39
N GLU A 830 15.52 -27.80 -0.36
CA GLU A 830 16.33 -27.54 0.83
C GLU A 830 16.23 -26.09 1.30
N SER A 831 16.16 -25.13 0.37
CA SER A 831 15.96 -23.72 0.71
C SER A 831 14.58 -23.47 1.33
N VAL A 832 13.53 -24.13 0.82
CA VAL A 832 12.19 -24.06 1.43
C VAL A 832 12.18 -24.72 2.80
N GLN A 833 12.87 -25.85 2.96
CA GLN A 833 12.99 -26.53 4.25
C GLN A 833 13.73 -25.67 5.28
N GLN A 834 14.80 -25.00 4.88
CA GLN A 834 15.52 -24.04 5.72
C GLN A 834 14.62 -22.86 6.12
N LEU A 835 13.88 -22.29 5.17
CA LEU A 835 12.94 -21.21 5.44
C LEU A 835 11.87 -21.65 6.45
N ALA A 836 11.24 -22.81 6.24
CA ALA A 836 10.24 -23.34 7.16
C ALA A 836 10.82 -23.58 8.57
N GLY A 837 12.08 -24.02 8.66
CA GLY A 837 12.83 -24.13 9.92
C GLY A 837 12.99 -22.79 10.63
N HIS A 838 13.47 -21.75 9.94
CA HIS A 838 13.58 -20.40 10.52
C HIS A 838 12.24 -19.84 10.99
N LEU A 839 11.17 -20.05 10.21
CA LEU A 839 9.83 -19.64 10.61
C LEU A 839 9.38 -20.39 11.88
N PHE A 840 9.59 -21.70 11.94
CA PHE A 840 9.22 -22.53 13.09
C PHE A 840 10.00 -22.11 14.35
N ASP A 841 11.31 -21.92 14.26
CA ASP A 841 12.14 -21.47 15.38
C ASP A 841 11.70 -20.09 15.90
N PHE A 842 11.33 -19.18 15.01
CA PHE A 842 10.79 -17.88 15.40
C PHE A 842 9.46 -18.01 16.18
N THR A 843 8.59 -18.96 15.80
CA THR A 843 7.33 -19.19 16.53
C THR A 843 7.53 -19.74 17.94
N ARG A 844 8.66 -20.39 18.22
CA ARG A 844 9.01 -20.95 19.54
C ARG A 844 9.54 -19.90 20.52
N GLN A 845 9.87 -18.70 20.04
CA GLN A 845 10.38 -17.65 20.90
C GLN A 845 9.31 -17.16 21.90
N SER A 846 9.73 -16.80 23.11
CA SER A 846 8.87 -16.10 24.07
C SER A 846 8.68 -14.62 23.69
N ARG A 847 7.68 -13.96 24.28
CA ARG A 847 7.48 -12.51 24.09
C ARG A 847 8.73 -11.71 24.48
N ARG A 848 9.42 -12.11 25.56
CA ARG A 848 10.67 -11.48 26.03
C ARG A 848 11.80 -11.64 25.01
N GLN A 849 11.98 -12.85 24.47
CA GLN A 849 12.99 -13.12 23.44
C GLN A 849 12.74 -12.28 22.18
N ARG A 850 11.49 -12.16 21.73
CA ARG A 850 11.13 -11.30 20.58
C ARG A 850 11.44 -9.82 20.82
N ILE A 851 11.17 -9.30 22.02
CA ILE A 851 11.50 -7.91 22.37
C ILE A 851 13.02 -7.70 22.31
N ILE A 852 13.80 -8.62 22.89
CA ILE A 852 15.27 -8.56 22.86
C ILE A 852 15.78 -8.61 21.42
N GLN A 853 15.23 -9.50 20.59
CA GLN A 853 15.63 -9.61 19.18
C GLN A 853 15.33 -8.31 18.43
N ARG A 854 14.15 -7.70 18.59
CA ARG A 854 13.83 -6.39 18.00
C ARG A 854 14.81 -5.28 18.41
N ASN A 855 15.16 -5.22 19.70
CA ASN A 855 16.16 -4.26 20.18
C ASN A 855 17.54 -4.47 19.55
N ARG A 856 17.91 -5.72 19.24
CA ARG A 856 19.17 -6.00 18.52
C ARG A 856 19.05 -5.62 17.05
N THR A 857 17.91 -5.89 16.41
CA THR A 857 17.67 -5.53 15.01
C THR A 857 17.73 -4.02 14.81
N GLU A 858 17.12 -3.23 15.71
CA GLU A 858 17.12 -1.77 15.63
C GLU A 858 18.54 -1.17 15.72
N ARG A 859 19.44 -1.77 16.49
CA ARG A 859 20.86 -1.35 16.57
C ARG A 859 21.61 -1.47 15.23
N LEU A 860 21.14 -2.31 14.32
CA LEU A 860 21.71 -2.42 12.97
C LEU A 860 21.28 -1.27 12.05
N SER A 861 20.33 -0.42 12.48
CA SER A 861 19.88 0.72 11.67
C SER A 861 21.02 1.66 11.30
N GLU A 862 22.00 1.87 12.19
CA GLU A 862 23.16 2.73 11.95
C GLU A 862 24.05 2.25 10.80
N LEU A 863 24.13 0.93 10.60
CA LEU A 863 24.86 0.33 9.49
C LEU A 863 24.22 0.66 8.13
N LEU A 864 22.90 0.87 8.11
CA LEU A 864 22.11 1.14 6.91
C LEU A 864 21.90 2.64 6.64
N ASP A 865 22.39 3.51 7.51
CA ASP A 865 22.23 4.95 7.38
C ASP A 865 23.15 5.53 6.28
N TRP A 866 22.68 6.57 5.58
CA TRP A 866 23.48 7.24 4.55
C TRP A 866 24.74 7.93 5.08
N LYS A 867 24.84 8.24 6.37
CA LYS A 867 26.10 8.69 6.98
C LYS A 867 27.20 7.63 6.86
N SER A 868 26.83 6.36 7.03
CA SER A 868 27.73 5.20 6.92
C SER A 868 27.92 4.81 5.45
N LEU A 869 26.82 4.65 4.71
CA LEU A 869 26.86 4.12 3.33
C LEU A 869 27.25 5.17 2.28
N GLY A 870 27.12 6.46 2.59
CA GLY A 870 27.57 7.57 1.75
C GLY A 870 29.08 7.57 1.51
N LEU A 871 29.86 6.93 2.39
CA LEU A 871 31.31 6.76 2.23
C LEU A 871 31.68 5.99 0.95
N TYR A 872 30.86 5.01 0.54
CA TYR A 872 31.09 4.26 -0.71
C TYR A 872 30.95 5.17 -1.94
N TYR A 873 30.00 6.11 -1.91
CA TYR A 873 29.85 7.10 -2.97
C TYR A 873 31.01 8.10 -2.99
N ARG A 874 31.51 8.56 -1.83
CA ARG A 874 32.72 9.39 -1.74
C ARG A 874 33.92 8.70 -2.38
N LYS A 875 34.11 7.42 -2.05
CA LYS A 875 35.19 6.60 -2.61
C LYS A 875 35.06 6.42 -4.13
N ALA A 876 33.85 6.19 -4.64
CA ALA A 876 33.61 6.11 -6.07
C ALA A 876 33.99 7.43 -6.79
N ARG A 877 33.66 8.58 -6.21
CA ARG A 877 34.05 9.91 -6.74
C ARG A 877 35.55 10.14 -6.72
N GLN A 878 36.22 9.81 -5.61
CA GLN A 878 37.68 9.91 -5.50
C GLN A 878 38.38 9.01 -6.52
N LEU A 879 37.91 7.77 -6.69
CA LEU A 879 38.47 6.84 -7.66
C LEU A 879 38.30 7.34 -9.10
N ALA A 880 37.16 7.94 -9.43
CA ALA A 880 36.91 8.51 -10.76
C ALA A 880 37.82 9.69 -11.06
N LEU A 881 37.99 10.58 -10.09
CA LEU A 881 38.91 11.71 -10.16
C LEU A 881 40.36 11.25 -10.31
N PHE A 882 40.80 10.25 -9.55
CA PHE A 882 42.14 9.68 -9.66
C PHE A 882 42.40 9.07 -11.04
N LYS A 883 41.46 8.28 -11.57
CA LYS A 883 41.60 7.67 -12.90
C LYS A 883 41.68 8.71 -14.04
N LYS A 884 41.05 9.87 -13.90
CA LYS A 884 41.08 10.96 -14.90
C LYS A 884 42.25 11.92 -14.70
N TYR A 885 42.62 12.21 -13.46
CA TYR A 885 43.64 13.20 -13.08
C TYR A 885 44.66 12.62 -12.10
N PRO A 886 45.47 11.62 -12.51
CA PRO A 886 46.36 10.88 -11.60
C PRO A 886 47.49 11.75 -11.01
N GLU A 887 47.90 12.80 -11.72
CA GLU A 887 48.99 13.69 -11.30
C GLU A 887 48.54 14.74 -10.27
N ALA A 888 47.23 15.05 -10.22
CA ALA A 888 46.69 16.14 -9.41
C ALA A 888 46.05 15.66 -8.10
N ILE A 889 45.63 14.40 -8.02
CA ILE A 889 44.88 13.85 -6.89
C ILE A 889 45.52 12.52 -6.51
N ARG A 890 46.33 12.49 -5.43
CA ARG A 890 46.79 11.22 -4.85
C ARG A 890 45.67 10.64 -3.99
N PRO A 891 45.34 9.35 -4.11
CA PRO A 891 44.41 8.73 -3.19
C PRO A 891 45.09 8.66 -1.82
N ASP A 892 44.61 9.43 -0.84
CA ASP A 892 44.71 8.97 0.56
C ASP A 892 44.09 7.60 0.59
N SER A 893 44.77 6.58 1.11
CA SER A 893 44.24 5.21 1.16
C SER A 893 43.19 5.12 2.27
N PRO A 894 41.87 5.28 1.99
CA PRO A 894 40.88 5.18 3.05
C PRO A 894 40.61 3.68 3.16
N LYS A 895 40.93 3.08 4.31
CA LYS A 895 40.52 1.70 4.58
C LYS A 895 39.02 1.61 4.28
N THR A 896 38.60 0.65 3.45
CA THR A 896 37.17 0.38 3.27
C THR A 896 36.59 0.19 4.66
N PRO A 897 35.49 0.89 5.04
CA PRO A 897 34.94 0.73 6.37
C PRO A 897 34.50 -0.73 6.54
N GLN A 898 35.30 -1.49 7.29
CA GLN A 898 34.93 -2.84 7.70
C GLN A 898 34.06 -2.69 8.93
N PHE A 899 32.75 -2.53 8.71
CA PHE A 899 31.81 -2.73 9.79
C PHE A 899 31.82 -4.22 10.13
N ARG A 900 32.41 -4.60 11.27
CA ARG A 900 32.29 -5.95 11.81
C ARG A 900 31.51 -5.87 13.10
N TYR A 901 30.22 -6.13 13.04
CA TYR A 901 29.41 -6.28 14.25
C TYR A 901 29.72 -7.64 14.89
N PRO A 902 30.27 -7.67 16.12
CA PRO A 902 30.57 -8.91 16.82
C PRO A 902 29.28 -9.59 17.27
N ARG A 903 29.36 -10.86 17.64
CA ARG A 903 28.22 -11.54 18.27
C ARG A 903 27.80 -10.80 19.55
N PRO A 904 26.50 -10.59 19.81
CA PRO A 904 26.06 -9.95 21.04
C PRO A 904 26.47 -10.77 22.27
N ALA A 905 27.08 -10.15 23.29
CA ALA A 905 27.47 -10.82 24.53
C ALA A 905 26.29 -11.49 25.27
N SER A 906 25.07 -11.01 25.04
CA SER A 906 23.83 -11.57 25.60
C SER A 906 23.22 -12.71 24.76
N ALA A 907 23.87 -13.16 23.69
CA ALA A 907 23.41 -14.33 22.92
C ALA A 907 23.94 -15.62 23.59
N PRO A 908 23.09 -16.64 23.81
CA PRO A 908 23.56 -17.92 24.36
C PRO A 908 24.62 -18.54 23.44
N PRO A 909 25.64 -19.26 23.96
CA PRO A 909 26.69 -19.86 23.16
C PRO A 909 26.09 -20.85 22.13
N SER A 910 26.61 -20.85 20.91
CA SER A 910 26.16 -21.78 19.87
C SER A 910 26.53 -23.21 20.27
N PRO A 911 25.72 -24.24 19.95
CA PRO A 911 26.17 -25.62 20.09
C PRO A 911 27.37 -25.84 19.16
N GLY A 912 28.56 -25.88 19.74
CA GLY A 912 29.80 -26.11 19.02
C GLY A 912 29.89 -27.56 18.56
N SER A 913 30.30 -27.76 17.30
CA SER A 913 30.76 -29.05 16.80
C SER A 913 31.83 -29.62 17.74
N SER A 914 31.61 -30.86 18.18
CA SER A 914 32.45 -31.65 19.05
C SER A 914 33.95 -31.54 18.77
N ARG A 915 34.70 -31.01 19.74
CA ARG A 915 36.07 -31.44 20.00
C ARG A 915 36.09 -32.10 21.37
N ALA A 916 36.60 -33.34 21.39
CA ALA A 916 36.74 -34.15 22.59
C ALA A 916 37.79 -33.54 23.51
N SER A 917 37.42 -33.33 24.77
CA SER A 917 38.32 -33.30 25.90
C SER A 917 37.63 -34.03 27.06
N THR A 918 38.28 -35.10 27.49
CA THR A 918 37.89 -36.12 28.47
C THR A 918 37.39 -35.54 29.80
N PRO A 919 36.39 -36.17 30.46
CA PRO A 919 35.89 -35.69 31.75
C PRO A 919 36.76 -36.17 32.92
N LEU A 920 36.91 -35.32 33.93
CA LEU A 920 37.33 -35.68 35.30
C LEU A 920 36.18 -35.30 36.27
N PRO A 921 36.08 -35.99 37.42
CA PRO A 921 34.81 -36.50 37.93
C PRO A 921 34.04 -35.51 38.80
N SER A 922 32.74 -35.74 38.86
CA SER A 922 31.76 -35.18 39.78
C SER A 922 32.09 -35.47 41.25
N GLU A 923 31.90 -34.47 42.10
CA GLU A 923 31.50 -34.67 43.50
C GLU A 923 30.06 -34.15 43.71
N HIS A 924 29.34 -34.92 44.51
CA HIS A 924 27.90 -34.89 44.82
C HIS A 924 27.41 -33.62 45.51
N GLY A 925 26.19 -33.15 45.19
CA GLY A 925 25.03 -33.15 46.10
C GLY A 925 24.77 -31.71 46.56
N ASP A 926 23.57 -31.15 46.72
CA ASP A 926 22.19 -31.64 46.76
C ASP A 926 21.27 -30.51 46.28
N ASP A 927 20.02 -30.87 45.98
CA ASP A 927 18.89 -29.95 45.87
C ASP A 927 18.74 -29.13 47.16
N ASP A 928 18.51 -27.82 47.05
CA ASP A 928 17.51 -27.12 47.87
C ASP A 928 17.25 -25.70 47.32
N ASP A 929 15.96 -25.40 47.18
CA ASP A 929 15.41 -24.07 46.97
C ASP A 929 15.77 -23.18 48.18
N GLU A 930 16.37 -22.00 47.97
CA GLU A 930 16.09 -20.84 48.83
C GLU A 930 16.58 -19.51 48.23
N ASP A 931 15.74 -18.50 48.42
CA ASP A 931 15.92 -17.08 48.10
C ASP A 931 17.15 -16.48 48.78
N GLU A 932 18.03 -15.76 48.06
CA GLU A 932 18.85 -14.71 48.69
C GLU A 932 19.01 -13.43 47.86
N SER A 933 18.57 -12.37 48.51
CA SER A 933 18.90 -10.93 48.45
C SER A 933 20.04 -10.44 47.57
N TYR A 934 19.74 -9.33 46.89
CA TYR A 934 20.69 -8.38 46.30
C TYR A 934 21.62 -7.80 47.38
N ASP A 935 22.93 -8.03 47.22
CA ASP A 935 23.98 -7.23 47.84
C ASP A 935 24.63 -6.36 46.74
N ASP A 936 24.57 -5.05 46.94
CA ASP A 936 24.93 -4.02 45.96
C ASP A 936 26.28 -3.43 46.37
N SER A 937 27.37 -3.93 45.76
CA SER A 937 28.70 -3.32 45.89
C SER A 937 29.58 -3.57 44.66
N ASP A 938 29.34 -2.79 43.60
CA ASP A 938 30.34 -2.53 42.54
C ASP A 938 30.81 -1.06 42.66
N PRO A 939 32.10 -0.77 42.97
CA PRO A 939 32.57 0.55 43.38
C PRO A 939 32.92 1.52 42.23
N ASN A 940 32.31 1.40 41.05
CA ASN A 940 32.72 2.20 39.87
C ASN A 940 31.62 3.10 39.26
N PHE A 941 30.81 3.76 40.10
CA PHE A 941 29.90 4.82 39.66
C PHE A 941 30.12 6.13 40.44
N GLN A 942 30.78 7.11 39.83
CA GLN A 942 30.79 8.49 40.34
C GLN A 942 29.63 9.30 39.72
N PRO A 943 28.79 9.99 40.51
CA PRO A 943 27.72 10.84 39.99
C PRO A 943 28.24 12.24 39.60
N ILE A 944 27.95 12.66 38.37
CA ILE A 944 28.28 14.00 37.86
C ILE A 944 27.32 15.05 38.49
N ARG A 945 27.90 16.05 39.15
CA ARG A 945 27.23 17.24 39.71
C ARG A 945 26.65 18.13 38.60
N MET A 946 25.36 18.45 38.68
CA MET A 946 24.78 19.59 37.96
C MET A 946 25.05 20.90 38.71
N VAL A 947 25.58 21.89 37.99
CA VAL A 947 25.74 23.28 38.44
C VAL A 947 24.52 24.08 38.00
N SER A 948 23.75 24.59 38.96
CA SER A 948 22.64 25.52 38.74
C SER A 948 23.10 26.99 38.82
N ARG A 949 22.70 27.83 37.86
CA ARG A 949 22.61 29.30 38.05
C ARG A 949 21.13 29.70 38.15
N GLY A 950 20.83 30.54 39.15
CA GLY A 950 19.49 30.94 39.63
C GLY A 950 18.60 31.65 38.61
N SER A 951 17.27 31.52 38.76
CA SER A 951 16.34 32.35 39.56
C SER A 951 15.67 33.39 38.65
N GLU A 952 14.36 33.28 38.40
CA GLU A 952 13.33 34.04 39.13
C GLU A 952 12.00 33.30 39.32
N VAL A 953 11.26 33.78 40.31
CA VAL A 953 10.19 33.20 41.12
C VAL A 953 8.80 33.54 40.55
N PHE A 954 7.80 32.64 40.67
CA PHE A 954 6.43 33.02 41.07
C PHE A 954 5.68 31.81 41.69
N GLU A 955 5.06 32.08 42.85
CA GLU A 955 4.43 31.16 43.80
C GLU A 955 3.02 30.67 43.39
N GLY A 956 2.60 29.50 43.91
CA GLY A 956 1.21 29.02 43.83
C GLY A 956 0.96 27.64 44.45
N SER A 957 0.58 27.64 45.73
CA SER A 957 0.20 26.59 46.71
C SER A 957 -0.71 25.38 46.34
N TYR A 958 -0.27 24.17 46.78
CA TYR A 958 -0.94 22.97 47.40
C TYR A 958 -2.31 22.38 46.93
N PRO A 959 -2.70 21.11 47.27
CA PRO A 959 -1.95 19.85 47.52
C PRO A 959 -2.52 18.59 46.79
N VAL A 960 -1.70 17.53 46.62
CA VAL A 960 -2.13 16.18 46.16
C VAL A 960 -2.23 15.22 47.36
N ILE A 961 -3.39 14.59 47.50
CA ILE A 961 -3.75 13.61 48.54
C ILE A 961 -3.09 12.25 48.24
N LYS A 962 -2.42 11.66 49.24
CA LYS A 962 -1.88 10.27 49.20
C LYS A 962 -2.96 9.23 49.53
N PRO A 963 -2.97 8.05 48.90
CA PRO A 963 -3.89 6.98 49.25
C PRO A 963 -3.38 6.17 50.45
N ILE A 964 -4.29 5.90 51.39
CA ILE A 964 -4.10 5.09 52.59
C ILE A 964 -4.53 3.64 52.28
N ILE A 965 -3.63 2.67 52.44
CA ILE A 965 -3.95 1.24 52.46
C ILE A 965 -3.98 0.78 53.92
N LYS A 966 -5.15 0.38 54.42
CA LYS A 966 -5.35 -0.25 55.73
C LYS A 966 -5.15 -1.76 55.62
N LYS A 967 -4.24 -2.33 56.41
CA LYS A 967 -4.21 -3.77 56.76
C LYS A 967 -5.15 -4.01 57.96
N SER A 968 -6.08 -4.94 57.83
CA SER A 968 -6.88 -5.46 58.94
C SER A 968 -6.21 -6.72 59.51
N SER A 969 -5.84 -6.66 60.78
CA SER A 969 -5.49 -7.80 61.62
C SER A 969 -6.74 -8.57 62.02
N ASN A 970 -6.70 -9.90 61.98
CA ASN A 970 -7.58 -10.74 62.78
C ASN A 970 -6.75 -11.86 63.42
N SER A 971 -6.91 -11.96 64.74
CA SER A 971 -6.27 -12.88 65.66
C SER A 971 -7.15 -14.10 65.94
N ASN A 972 -6.49 -15.26 66.04
CA ASN A 972 -6.75 -16.43 66.91
C ASN A 972 -8.12 -17.14 66.92
N GLY A 973 -8.06 -18.47 66.77
CA GLY A 973 -8.70 -19.39 67.73
C GLY A 973 -9.35 -20.66 67.17
N ASN A 974 -8.65 -21.78 67.38
CA ASN A 974 -9.00 -23.21 67.21
C ASN A 974 -8.96 -23.84 65.81
#